data_AF-A0A8H8CAG9-F1
#
_entry.id   AF-A0A8H8CAG9-F1
#
_cell.length_a   1.000
_cell.length_b   1.000
_cell.length_c   1.000
_cell.angle_alpha   90.00
_cell.angle_beta   90.00
_cell.angle_gamma   90.00
#
_symmetry.space_group_name_H-M   'P 1'
#
loop_
_entity.id
_entity.type
_entity.pdbx_description
1 polymer ?
#
loop_
_entity_poly.entity_id
_entity_poly.type
_entity_poly.pdbx_seq_one_letter_code
_entity_poly.pdbx_strand_id
1 'polypeptide(L)'
;MDIEAEAGDLLEEFGQLNNSERVARMVRLGAESRQNPNLRELINHLESQSLYEQLLSLESCHGSRDLSFAKKIVSSSSSKHLKKRAINLIALLGSDEELLWALQAVPPYLQVATLHRLRHGRGSRKRLVVIEKYLEDLENEEEKVKQFQNLFLIGSEVLVERNLPRFFEQFSLQHWLNLAKYHPEIAQRVLSEWIERSEEDDFTLVLKVNTVLKQWLSQDSTVDFAIELFHNALKKVSISRLPVNELVERNPLKAVDIILSREENLESVTIEELHWRALRKLRMSLFRPLFERYPGIVEEYEFTLFTPEQRRLVYRKHRESWRDDDGVIDVYKIKKLPSQERIAEARRHIKLKKFETRPSDRIPYIALLPWDEALELQTPFIRSGDAQIRSEALTAQIEAVVFDETHIEDALKLVLSRKNEQDPVKNQLFSALWDIPRGKWKENHLAILDEIISSFSKSRDLSTVTYRSLLMLLAPILSAHHEWAAAHIGKIMREHDYNSFRIDLSGPVPVKASVASIQRELSPLLEKLLRNKDVYSLASLADMFSEHTKHWSEYLETCEKVLQMPDIDTSIYVQLLDILKKHRPGYLNNILPLIYENVEFASEPLVVSHVHRKQQSLLDSYLKVTEEEPRERRNALKVLHDGFWR
;
A
#
# COMPACT_ATOMS: atom_id res chain seq x y z
N MET A 1 -20.57 -33.67 -43.84
CA MET A 1 -20.56 -32.86 -42.61
C MET A 1 -20.23 -31.44 -43.05
N ASP A 2 -21.04 -30.47 -42.63
CA ASP A 2 -20.86 -29.08 -43.02
C ASP A 2 -20.04 -28.37 -41.94
N ILE A 3 -18.71 -28.32 -42.15
CA ILE A 3 -17.76 -27.77 -41.18
C ILE A 3 -17.99 -26.27 -40.95
N GLU A 4 -18.48 -25.54 -41.96
CA GLU A 4 -18.81 -24.12 -41.82
C GLU A 4 -20.00 -23.93 -40.87
N ALA A 5 -21.02 -24.78 -40.96
CA ALA A 5 -22.16 -24.76 -40.05
C ALA A 5 -21.72 -25.08 -38.60
N GLU A 6 -20.90 -26.13 -38.40
CA GLU A 6 -20.39 -26.50 -37.07
C GLU A 6 -19.48 -25.41 -36.47
N ALA A 7 -18.70 -24.70 -37.29
CA ALA A 7 -17.90 -23.56 -36.85
C ALA A 7 -18.78 -22.37 -36.46
N GLY A 8 -19.86 -22.11 -37.22
CA GLY A 8 -20.88 -21.13 -36.88
C GLY A 8 -21.52 -21.40 -35.52
N ASP A 9 -21.97 -22.64 -35.30
CA ASP A 9 -22.58 -23.08 -34.04
C ASP A 9 -21.63 -22.94 -32.85
N LEU A 10 -20.34 -23.26 -33.03
CA LEU A 10 -19.33 -23.10 -31.99
C LEU A 10 -19.07 -21.62 -31.65
N LEU A 11 -19.07 -20.73 -32.64
CA LEU A 11 -18.91 -19.29 -32.42
C LEU A 11 -20.14 -18.69 -31.74
N GLU A 12 -21.33 -19.21 -32.04
CA GLU A 12 -22.56 -18.87 -31.32
C GLU A 12 -22.51 -19.35 -29.86
N GLU A 13 -22.07 -20.58 -29.60
CA GLU A 13 -21.80 -21.11 -28.25
C GLU A 13 -20.86 -20.15 -27.50
N PHE A 14 -19.75 -19.75 -28.12
CA PHE A 14 -18.77 -18.84 -27.51
C PHE A 14 -19.36 -17.46 -27.23
N GLY A 15 -20.34 -17.01 -28.01
CA GLY A 15 -21.08 -15.80 -27.72
C GLY A 15 -21.71 -15.78 -26.33
N GLN A 16 -22.10 -16.95 -25.81
CA GLN A 16 -22.72 -17.10 -24.49
C GLN A 16 -21.72 -17.33 -23.35
N LEU A 17 -20.47 -17.68 -23.68
CA LEU A 17 -19.42 -17.96 -22.70
C LEU A 17 -18.59 -16.73 -22.36
N ASN A 18 -18.06 -16.68 -21.14
CA ASN A 18 -17.02 -15.71 -20.78
C ASN A 18 -15.63 -16.13 -21.30
N ASN A 19 -14.65 -15.22 -21.26
CA ASN A 19 -13.31 -15.50 -21.80
C ASN A 19 -12.63 -16.73 -21.17
N SER A 20 -12.79 -16.92 -19.86
CA SER A 20 -12.17 -18.08 -19.18
C SER A 20 -12.83 -19.39 -19.60
N GLU A 21 -14.14 -19.38 -19.79
CA GLU A 21 -14.91 -20.52 -20.29
C GLU A 21 -14.60 -20.83 -21.75
N ARG A 22 -14.49 -19.82 -22.63
CA ARG A 22 -14.09 -20.01 -24.04
C ARG A 22 -12.71 -20.66 -24.14
N VAL A 23 -11.74 -20.15 -23.39
CA VAL A 23 -10.39 -20.75 -23.34
C VAL A 23 -10.50 -22.19 -22.83
N ALA A 24 -11.17 -22.44 -21.70
CA ALA A 24 -11.33 -23.80 -21.17
C ALA A 24 -12.04 -24.75 -22.16
N ARG A 25 -13.02 -24.24 -22.92
CA ARG A 25 -13.73 -24.97 -23.96
C ARG A 25 -12.81 -25.31 -25.14
N MET A 26 -12.04 -24.36 -25.65
CA MET A 26 -11.03 -24.63 -26.70
C MET A 26 -9.97 -25.63 -26.22
N VAL A 27 -9.51 -25.53 -24.97
CA VAL A 27 -8.59 -26.53 -24.40
C VAL A 27 -9.23 -27.93 -24.38
N ARG A 28 -10.50 -28.07 -24.00
CA ARG A 28 -11.21 -29.36 -24.05
C ARG A 28 -11.35 -29.90 -25.47
N LEU A 29 -11.80 -29.06 -26.41
CA LEU A 29 -11.92 -29.43 -27.83
C LEU A 29 -10.58 -29.90 -28.41
N GLY A 30 -9.49 -29.22 -28.07
CA GLY A 30 -8.15 -29.64 -28.44
C GLY A 30 -7.76 -31.00 -27.85
N ALA A 31 -8.13 -31.30 -26.60
CA ALA A 31 -7.86 -32.61 -26.01
C ALA A 31 -8.66 -33.73 -26.70
N GLU A 32 -9.93 -33.48 -27.02
CA GLU A 32 -10.84 -34.43 -27.68
C GLU A 32 -10.46 -34.69 -29.14
N SER A 33 -9.94 -33.67 -29.86
CA SER A 33 -9.52 -33.79 -31.27
C SER A 33 -8.35 -34.76 -31.50
N ARG A 34 -7.70 -35.23 -30.43
CA ARG A 34 -6.70 -36.32 -30.52
C ARG A 34 -7.32 -37.63 -30.99
N GLN A 35 -8.56 -37.90 -30.59
CA GLN A 35 -9.28 -39.13 -30.88
C GLN A 35 -10.44 -38.91 -31.86
N ASN A 36 -10.83 -37.66 -32.10
CA ASN A 36 -11.93 -37.30 -32.99
C ASN A 36 -11.43 -36.48 -34.21
N PRO A 37 -11.34 -37.09 -35.41
CA PRO A 37 -10.94 -36.39 -36.63
C PRO A 37 -11.84 -35.21 -37.00
N ASN A 38 -13.14 -35.29 -36.72
CA ASN A 38 -14.10 -34.24 -37.05
C ASN A 38 -13.81 -32.95 -36.26
N LEU A 39 -13.53 -33.09 -34.95
CA LEU A 39 -13.12 -31.94 -34.13
C LEU A 39 -11.77 -31.36 -34.55
N ARG A 40 -10.89 -32.19 -35.11
CA ARG A 40 -9.63 -31.72 -35.68
C ARG A 40 -9.87 -30.90 -36.95
N GLU A 41 -10.75 -31.35 -37.84
CA GLU A 41 -11.14 -30.58 -39.03
C GLU A 41 -11.82 -29.26 -38.66
N LEU A 42 -12.68 -29.27 -37.64
CA LEU A 42 -13.31 -28.05 -37.10
C LEU A 42 -12.27 -27.04 -36.59
N ILE A 43 -11.29 -27.49 -35.78
CA ILE A 43 -10.20 -26.63 -35.30
C ILE A 43 -9.35 -26.12 -36.49
N ASN A 44 -9.03 -27.00 -37.44
CA ASN A 44 -8.25 -26.63 -38.63
C ASN A 44 -8.98 -25.57 -39.48
N HIS A 45 -10.32 -25.62 -39.54
CA HIS A 45 -11.11 -24.62 -40.25
C HIS A 45 -10.95 -23.22 -39.63
N LEU A 46 -10.93 -23.13 -38.29
CA LEU A 46 -10.72 -21.87 -37.55
C LEU A 46 -9.33 -21.24 -37.81
N GLU A 47 -8.32 -22.04 -38.17
CA GLU A 47 -6.96 -21.57 -38.45
C GLU A 47 -6.86 -20.60 -39.63
N SER A 48 -7.75 -20.70 -40.61
CA SER A 48 -7.74 -19.89 -41.83
C SER A 48 -8.68 -18.68 -41.79
N GLN A 49 -9.38 -18.46 -40.67
CA GLN A 49 -10.39 -17.40 -40.55
C GLN A 49 -9.80 -16.11 -39.97
N SER A 50 -10.62 -15.31 -39.26
CA SER A 50 -10.19 -14.04 -38.71
C SER A 50 -9.17 -14.20 -37.57
N LEU A 51 -8.59 -13.08 -37.13
CA LEU A 51 -7.64 -13.06 -36.01
C LEU A 51 -8.22 -13.66 -34.72
N TYR A 52 -9.54 -13.56 -34.52
CA TYR A 52 -10.23 -14.10 -33.36
C TYR A 52 -10.25 -15.63 -33.38
N GLU A 53 -10.71 -16.25 -34.47
CA GLU A 53 -10.72 -17.71 -34.62
C GLU A 53 -9.31 -18.30 -34.62
N GLN A 54 -8.33 -17.60 -35.20
CA GLN A 54 -6.93 -17.99 -35.12
C GLN A 54 -6.41 -17.99 -33.67
N LEU A 55 -6.82 -17.01 -32.86
CA LEU A 55 -6.45 -17.00 -31.44
C LEU A 55 -7.10 -18.16 -30.69
N LEU A 56 -8.39 -18.41 -30.90
CA LEU A 56 -9.10 -19.56 -30.31
C LEU A 56 -8.42 -20.89 -30.70
N SER A 57 -8.01 -21.02 -31.96
CA SER A 57 -7.28 -22.18 -32.47
C SER A 57 -5.96 -22.39 -31.73
N LEU A 58 -5.20 -21.31 -31.44
CA LEU A 58 -4.00 -21.40 -30.61
C LEU A 58 -4.29 -21.87 -29.17
N GLU A 59 -5.46 -21.51 -28.60
CA GLU A 59 -5.84 -22.00 -27.27
C GLU A 59 -6.09 -23.52 -27.26
N SER A 60 -6.60 -24.10 -28.36
CA SER A 60 -6.80 -25.55 -28.47
C SER A 60 -5.51 -26.35 -28.32
N CYS A 61 -4.36 -25.77 -28.70
CA CYS A 61 -3.06 -26.42 -28.59
C CYS A 61 -2.68 -26.80 -27.15
N HIS A 62 -3.21 -26.11 -26.13
CA HIS A 62 -3.03 -26.49 -24.72
C HIS A 62 -3.59 -27.89 -24.42
N GLY A 63 -4.71 -28.23 -25.05
CA GLY A 63 -5.36 -29.53 -24.95
C GLY A 63 -4.77 -30.56 -25.89
N SER A 64 -4.66 -30.23 -27.19
CA SER A 64 -4.20 -31.18 -28.21
C SER A 64 -2.73 -31.54 -28.06
N ARG A 65 -1.91 -30.61 -27.54
CA ARG A 65 -0.44 -30.66 -27.57
C ARG A 65 0.15 -30.71 -28.98
N ASP A 66 -0.68 -30.48 -30.00
CA ASP A 66 -0.23 -30.29 -31.37
C ASP A 66 0.16 -28.83 -31.58
N LEU A 67 1.44 -28.60 -31.89
CA LEU A 67 2.02 -27.28 -32.08
C LEU A 67 2.14 -26.90 -33.57
N SER A 68 1.61 -27.70 -34.49
CA SER A 68 1.72 -27.48 -35.93
C SER A 68 1.18 -26.11 -36.34
N PHE A 69 0.03 -25.71 -35.80
CA PHE A 69 -0.54 -24.39 -36.06
C PHE A 69 0.28 -23.25 -35.45
N ALA A 70 0.78 -23.41 -34.23
CA ALA A 70 1.65 -22.42 -33.62
C ALA A 70 2.95 -22.22 -34.44
N LYS A 71 3.53 -23.30 -34.98
CA LYS A 71 4.67 -23.22 -35.92
C LYS A 71 4.29 -22.48 -37.20
N LYS A 72 3.14 -22.80 -37.81
CA LYS A 72 2.61 -22.08 -38.98
C LYS A 72 2.51 -20.57 -38.71
N ILE A 73 1.90 -20.18 -37.58
CA ILE A 73 1.76 -18.76 -37.18
C ILE A 73 3.12 -18.07 -37.01
N VAL A 74 4.09 -18.72 -36.38
CA VAL A 74 5.44 -18.18 -36.21
C VAL A 74 6.08 -17.84 -37.56
N SER A 75 5.94 -18.75 -38.54
CA SER A 75 6.52 -18.59 -39.88
C SER A 75 5.77 -17.58 -40.75
N SER A 76 4.44 -17.66 -40.82
CA SER A 76 3.68 -17.03 -41.91
C SER A 76 2.79 -15.84 -41.50
N SER A 77 2.50 -15.64 -40.21
CA SER A 77 1.59 -14.56 -39.79
C SER A 77 2.26 -13.18 -39.85
N SER A 78 1.53 -12.13 -40.24
CA SER A 78 1.99 -10.73 -40.08
C SER A 78 1.61 -10.14 -38.71
N SER A 79 0.73 -10.79 -37.96
CA SER A 79 0.21 -10.30 -36.68
C SER A 79 1.22 -10.47 -35.54
N LYS A 80 1.66 -9.35 -34.95
CA LYS A 80 2.55 -9.34 -33.78
C LYS A 80 1.94 -10.08 -32.59
N HIS A 81 0.63 -9.96 -32.37
CA HIS A 81 -0.07 -10.60 -31.27
C HIS A 81 -0.10 -12.13 -31.43
N LEU A 82 -0.43 -12.63 -32.63
CA LEU A 82 -0.46 -14.07 -32.90
C LEU A 82 0.94 -14.68 -32.80
N LYS A 83 1.98 -14.05 -33.37
CA LYS A 83 3.37 -14.54 -33.21
C LYS A 83 3.79 -14.62 -31.75
N LYS A 84 3.48 -13.59 -30.95
CA LYS A 84 3.77 -13.58 -29.50
C LYS A 84 3.04 -14.71 -28.79
N ARG A 85 1.76 -14.95 -29.09
CA ARG A 85 0.99 -16.06 -28.48
C ARG A 85 1.56 -17.42 -28.89
N ALA A 86 1.88 -17.61 -30.17
CA ALA A 86 2.41 -18.86 -30.70
C ALA A 86 3.79 -19.22 -30.11
N ILE A 87 4.76 -18.30 -30.07
CA ILE A 87 6.06 -18.59 -29.44
C ILE A 87 5.93 -18.82 -27.92
N ASN A 88 4.98 -18.16 -27.26
CA ASN A 88 4.71 -18.42 -25.85
C ASN A 88 4.21 -19.85 -25.61
N LEU A 89 3.37 -20.34 -26.51
CA LEU A 89 2.81 -21.67 -26.48
C LEU A 89 3.87 -22.73 -26.78
N ILE A 90 4.71 -22.54 -27.82
CA ILE A 90 5.85 -23.41 -28.13
C ILE A 90 6.82 -23.47 -26.95
N ALA A 91 7.15 -22.33 -26.33
CA ALA A 91 8.02 -22.30 -25.16
C ALA A 91 7.45 -23.05 -23.95
N LEU A 92 6.12 -23.16 -23.86
CA LEU A 92 5.44 -23.83 -22.75
C LEU A 92 5.29 -25.33 -22.97
N LEU A 93 4.99 -25.75 -24.20
CA LEU A 93 4.53 -27.11 -24.52
C LEU A 93 5.49 -27.88 -25.42
N GLY A 94 6.32 -27.19 -26.19
CA GLY A 94 7.20 -27.80 -27.19
C GLY A 94 8.50 -28.35 -26.64
N SER A 95 9.23 -29.06 -27.49
CA SER A 95 10.59 -29.51 -27.21
C SER A 95 11.60 -28.35 -27.30
N ASP A 96 12.82 -28.61 -26.83
CA ASP A 96 13.90 -27.63 -26.89
C ASP A 96 14.30 -27.31 -28.34
N GLU A 97 14.25 -28.30 -29.23
CA GLU A 97 14.48 -28.13 -30.67
C GLU A 97 13.41 -27.27 -31.33
N GLU A 98 12.14 -27.50 -30.99
CA GLU A 98 11.02 -26.70 -31.53
C GLU A 98 11.09 -25.25 -31.07
N LEU A 99 11.48 -25.01 -29.81
CA LEU A 99 11.65 -23.67 -29.29
C LEU A 99 12.86 -22.97 -29.91
N LEU A 100 13.98 -23.67 -30.11
CA LEU A 100 15.16 -23.13 -30.77
C LEU A 100 14.85 -22.69 -32.21
N TRP A 101 14.15 -23.55 -32.96
CA TRP A 101 13.63 -23.20 -34.30
C TRP A 101 12.71 -21.98 -34.24
N ALA A 102 11.77 -21.95 -33.29
CA ALA A 102 10.81 -20.84 -33.18
C ALA A 102 11.51 -19.51 -32.85
N LEU A 103 12.55 -19.54 -32.01
CA LEU A 103 13.38 -18.37 -31.73
C LEU A 103 14.04 -17.84 -33.00
N GLN A 104 14.61 -18.72 -33.84
CA GLN A 104 15.22 -18.31 -35.11
C GLN A 104 14.21 -17.73 -36.11
N ALA A 105 12.96 -18.21 -36.08
CA ALA A 105 11.90 -17.79 -37.00
C ALA A 105 11.14 -16.51 -36.62
N VAL A 106 11.17 -16.08 -35.35
CA VAL A 106 10.50 -14.84 -34.91
C VAL A 106 11.38 -13.59 -35.08
N PRO A 107 10.79 -12.39 -35.20
CA PRO A 107 11.56 -11.15 -35.27
C PRO A 107 12.39 -10.85 -34.01
N PRO A 108 13.47 -10.05 -34.11
CA PRO A 108 14.42 -9.81 -33.01
C PRO A 108 13.80 -9.36 -31.68
N TYR A 109 12.76 -8.52 -31.71
CA TYR A 109 12.11 -8.06 -30.48
C TYR A 109 11.43 -9.20 -29.70
N LEU A 110 10.90 -10.23 -30.39
CA LEU A 110 10.33 -11.41 -29.74
C LEU A 110 11.42 -12.39 -29.28
N GLN A 111 12.56 -12.45 -29.97
CA GLN A 111 13.73 -13.23 -29.55
C GLN A 111 14.20 -12.74 -28.17
N VAL A 112 14.50 -11.44 -28.08
CA VAL A 112 14.94 -10.78 -26.83
C VAL A 112 13.92 -11.00 -25.70
N ALA A 113 12.64 -10.71 -25.96
CA ALA A 113 11.59 -10.87 -24.95
C ALA A 113 11.42 -12.33 -24.51
N THR A 114 11.55 -13.29 -25.43
CA THR A 114 11.45 -14.71 -25.12
C THR A 114 12.63 -15.21 -24.31
N LEU A 115 13.87 -14.85 -24.69
CA LEU A 115 15.08 -15.24 -23.94
C LEU A 115 15.05 -14.72 -22.50
N HIS A 116 14.66 -13.45 -22.29
CA HIS A 116 14.48 -12.91 -20.95
C HIS A 116 13.42 -13.69 -20.15
N ARG A 117 12.28 -14.01 -20.76
CA ARG A 117 11.22 -14.80 -20.12
C ARG A 117 11.70 -16.20 -19.74
N LEU A 118 12.47 -16.87 -20.61
CA LEU A 118 13.04 -18.19 -20.34
C LEU A 118 14.06 -18.15 -19.20
N ARG A 119 14.91 -17.12 -19.14
CA ARG A 119 15.89 -16.93 -18.06
C ARG A 119 15.22 -16.77 -16.69
N HIS A 120 14.10 -16.06 -16.63
CA HIS A 120 13.29 -15.86 -15.41
C HIS A 120 12.25 -16.97 -15.16
N GLY A 121 12.23 -18.01 -16.00
CA GLY A 121 11.37 -19.16 -15.81
C GLY A 121 11.67 -19.92 -14.50
N ARG A 122 10.68 -20.61 -13.97
CA ARG A 122 10.83 -21.53 -12.82
C ARG A 122 10.67 -22.98 -13.29
N GLY A 123 11.41 -23.91 -12.68
CA GLY A 123 11.34 -25.34 -12.99
C GLY A 123 11.57 -25.63 -14.47
N SER A 124 10.72 -26.46 -15.07
CA SER A 124 10.78 -26.86 -16.49
C SER A 124 10.58 -25.72 -17.49
N ARG A 125 10.25 -24.50 -17.05
CA ARG A 125 10.18 -23.31 -17.93
C ARG A 125 11.52 -22.57 -18.03
N LYS A 126 12.48 -22.88 -17.15
CA LYS A 126 13.84 -22.32 -17.21
C LYS A 126 14.68 -23.13 -18.19
N ARG A 127 14.54 -22.83 -19.48
CA ARG A 127 15.17 -23.58 -20.58
C ARG A 127 16.57 -23.07 -20.89
N LEU A 128 17.48 -23.15 -19.93
CA LEU A 128 18.86 -22.65 -20.10
C LEU A 128 19.58 -23.30 -21.27
N VAL A 129 19.37 -24.60 -21.51
CA VAL A 129 19.97 -25.32 -22.66
C VAL A 129 19.62 -24.68 -23.99
N VAL A 130 18.37 -24.25 -24.18
CA VAL A 130 17.93 -23.55 -25.40
C VAL A 130 18.58 -22.18 -25.53
N ILE A 131 18.72 -21.46 -24.40
CA ILE A 131 19.41 -20.16 -24.38
C ILE A 131 20.87 -20.34 -24.78
N GLU A 132 21.59 -21.28 -24.16
CA GLU A 132 22.99 -21.57 -24.50
C GLU A 132 23.14 -21.92 -25.97
N LYS A 133 22.33 -22.85 -26.47
CA LYS A 133 22.45 -23.31 -27.85
C LYS A 133 22.17 -22.20 -28.85
N TYR A 134 21.15 -21.38 -28.60
CA TYR A 134 20.87 -20.20 -29.43
C TYR A 134 22.02 -19.19 -29.40
N LEU A 135 22.62 -18.94 -28.23
CA LEU A 135 23.76 -18.03 -28.10
C LEU A 135 25.02 -18.57 -28.79
N GLU A 136 25.31 -19.86 -28.70
CA GLU A 136 26.40 -20.52 -29.43
C GLU A 136 26.22 -20.41 -30.95
N ASP A 137 25.00 -20.61 -31.45
CA ASP A 137 24.72 -20.45 -32.89
C ASP A 137 24.95 -18.99 -33.33
N LEU A 138 24.56 -18.01 -32.50
CA LEU A 138 24.85 -16.59 -32.76
C LEU A 138 26.35 -16.24 -32.69
N GLU A 139 27.11 -16.88 -31.81
CA GLU A 139 28.56 -16.66 -31.65
C GLU A 139 29.34 -17.13 -32.87
N ASN A 140 28.90 -18.22 -33.50
CA ASN A 140 29.54 -18.83 -34.67
C ASN A 140 29.21 -18.12 -36.00
N GLU A 141 28.21 -17.24 -36.03
CA GLU A 141 27.80 -16.51 -37.23
C GLU A 141 28.34 -15.07 -37.22
N GLU A 142 29.34 -14.76 -38.06
CA GLU A 142 29.99 -13.42 -38.09
C GLU A 142 29.01 -12.25 -38.30
N GLU A 143 27.97 -12.46 -39.13
CA GLU A 143 26.94 -11.45 -39.40
C GLU A 143 26.07 -11.12 -38.17
N LYS A 144 26.04 -12.02 -37.17
CA LYS A 144 25.20 -11.91 -35.97
C LYS A 144 25.96 -11.53 -34.69
N VAL A 145 27.25 -11.20 -34.79
CA VAL A 145 28.10 -10.82 -33.63
C VAL A 145 27.50 -9.68 -32.79
N LYS A 146 26.89 -8.67 -33.43
CA LYS A 146 26.21 -7.57 -32.70
C LYS A 146 25.01 -8.06 -31.89
N GLN A 147 24.25 -9.01 -32.45
CA GLN A 147 23.13 -9.60 -31.75
C GLN A 147 23.59 -10.47 -30.58
N PHE A 148 24.67 -11.25 -30.78
CA PHE A 148 25.32 -12.02 -29.71
C PHE A 148 25.78 -11.11 -28.57
N GLN A 149 26.49 -10.02 -28.88
CA GLN A 149 26.97 -9.04 -27.89
C GLN A 149 25.83 -8.49 -27.01
N ASN A 150 24.65 -8.27 -27.56
CA ASN A 150 23.49 -7.76 -26.81
C ASN A 150 22.82 -8.83 -25.92
N LEU A 151 23.05 -10.12 -26.17
CA LEU A 151 22.29 -11.22 -25.57
C LEU A 151 23.11 -12.17 -24.70
N PHE A 152 24.44 -12.25 -24.87
CA PHE A 152 25.25 -13.27 -24.21
C PHE A 152 25.18 -13.23 -22.68
N LEU A 153 24.92 -12.06 -22.10
CA LEU A 153 24.71 -11.85 -20.65
C LEU A 153 23.45 -12.54 -20.08
N ILE A 154 22.59 -13.11 -20.92
CA ILE A 154 21.44 -13.92 -20.50
C ILE A 154 21.86 -15.39 -20.28
N GLY A 155 23.01 -15.80 -20.82
CA GLY A 155 23.54 -17.16 -20.80
C GLY A 155 24.04 -17.64 -19.44
N SER A 156 24.78 -18.74 -19.46
CA SER A 156 25.41 -19.35 -18.31
C SER A 156 26.62 -18.52 -17.85
N GLU A 157 27.04 -18.73 -16.60
CA GLU A 157 28.25 -18.09 -16.08
C GLU A 157 29.47 -18.47 -16.93
N VAL A 158 29.57 -19.72 -17.37
CA VAL A 158 30.67 -20.21 -18.22
C VAL A 158 30.72 -19.46 -19.56
N LEU A 159 29.58 -19.30 -20.23
CA LEU A 159 29.50 -18.59 -21.51
C LEU A 159 29.84 -17.10 -21.33
N VAL A 160 29.33 -16.49 -20.26
CA VAL A 160 29.62 -15.09 -19.93
C VAL A 160 31.10 -14.90 -19.63
N GLU A 161 31.71 -15.69 -18.75
CA GLU A 161 33.12 -15.56 -18.40
C GLU A 161 34.04 -15.74 -19.61
N ARG A 162 33.75 -16.71 -20.48
CA ARG A 162 34.52 -16.94 -21.72
C ARG A 162 34.51 -15.71 -22.63
N ASN A 163 33.37 -15.04 -22.75
CA ASN A 163 33.16 -13.96 -23.72
C ASN A 163 33.32 -12.55 -23.15
N LEU A 164 33.31 -12.39 -21.83
CA LEU A 164 33.40 -11.08 -21.19
C LEU A 164 34.65 -10.29 -21.60
N PRO A 165 35.87 -10.87 -21.64
CA PRO A 165 37.08 -10.14 -22.04
C PRO A 165 37.02 -9.55 -23.45
N ARG A 166 36.22 -10.15 -24.34
CA ARG A 166 36.06 -9.69 -25.72
C ARG A 166 35.25 -8.40 -25.84
N PHE A 167 34.30 -8.17 -24.93
CA PHE A 167 33.29 -7.11 -25.09
C PHE A 167 33.23 -6.10 -23.95
N PHE A 168 33.82 -6.38 -22.78
CA PHE A 168 33.59 -5.57 -21.57
C PHE A 168 33.95 -4.09 -21.72
N GLU A 169 35.01 -3.76 -22.47
CA GLU A 169 35.42 -2.39 -22.75
C GLU A 169 34.33 -1.57 -23.48
N GLN A 170 33.46 -2.24 -24.24
CA GLN A 170 32.40 -1.63 -25.05
C GLN A 170 31.02 -1.70 -24.35
N PHE A 171 30.96 -2.09 -23.09
CA PHE A 171 29.69 -2.23 -22.37
C PHE A 171 28.98 -0.89 -22.21
N SER A 172 27.82 -0.79 -22.84
CA SER A 172 26.82 0.24 -22.49
C SER A 172 26.27 0.02 -21.08
N LEU A 173 25.57 1.03 -20.53
CA LEU A 173 24.91 0.92 -19.23
C LEU A 173 23.92 -0.26 -19.15
N GLN A 174 23.22 -0.57 -20.25
CA GLN A 174 22.30 -1.71 -20.28
C GLN A 174 23.02 -3.05 -20.15
N HIS A 175 24.25 -3.17 -20.67
CA HIS A 175 25.08 -4.37 -20.48
C HIS A 175 25.47 -4.52 -19.01
N TRP A 176 25.87 -3.43 -18.34
CA TRP A 176 26.16 -3.45 -16.90
C TRP A 176 24.94 -3.84 -16.07
N LEU A 177 23.76 -3.29 -16.36
CA LEU A 177 22.51 -3.67 -15.71
C LEU A 177 22.22 -5.17 -15.91
N ASN A 178 22.36 -5.67 -17.13
CA ASN A 178 22.15 -7.08 -17.43
C ASN A 178 23.15 -7.99 -16.70
N LEU A 179 24.45 -7.63 -16.70
CA LEU A 179 25.48 -8.39 -15.98
C LEU A 179 25.17 -8.41 -14.47
N ALA A 180 24.89 -7.26 -13.87
CA ALA A 180 24.52 -7.14 -12.47
C ALA A 180 23.22 -7.89 -12.11
N LYS A 181 22.29 -8.03 -13.07
CA LYS A 181 21.00 -8.71 -12.87
C LYS A 181 21.14 -10.22 -12.93
N TYR A 182 21.89 -10.73 -13.90
CA TYR A 182 21.95 -12.15 -14.21
C TYR A 182 23.14 -12.86 -13.56
N HIS A 183 24.21 -12.12 -13.26
CA HIS A 183 25.49 -12.62 -12.77
C HIS A 183 26.12 -11.64 -11.75
N PRO A 184 25.49 -11.43 -10.58
CA PRO A 184 25.92 -10.41 -9.62
C PRO A 184 27.37 -10.59 -9.13
N GLU A 185 27.81 -11.85 -8.93
CA GLU A 185 29.18 -12.16 -8.50
C GLU A 185 30.21 -11.78 -9.58
N ILE A 186 29.95 -12.11 -10.84
CA ILE A 186 30.81 -11.72 -11.97
C ILE A 186 30.84 -10.18 -12.08
N ALA A 187 29.67 -9.52 -11.99
CA ALA A 187 29.59 -8.07 -12.04
C ALA A 187 30.41 -7.40 -10.94
N GLN A 188 30.33 -7.91 -9.71
CA GLN A 188 31.07 -7.38 -8.57
C GLN A 188 32.58 -7.48 -8.77
N ARG A 189 33.06 -8.67 -9.19
CA ARG A 189 34.48 -8.90 -9.48
C ARG A 189 34.99 -7.96 -10.55
N VAL A 190 34.28 -7.88 -11.68
CA VAL A 190 34.70 -7.09 -12.84
C VAL A 190 34.63 -5.59 -12.54
N LEU A 191 33.61 -5.11 -11.82
CA LEU A 191 33.56 -3.71 -11.37
C LEU A 191 34.66 -3.39 -10.38
N SER A 192 35.01 -4.32 -9.49
CA SER A 192 36.09 -4.10 -8.52
C SER A 192 37.45 -3.96 -9.22
N GLU A 193 37.74 -4.85 -10.18
CA GLU A 193 38.94 -4.72 -11.03
C GLU A 193 38.93 -3.43 -11.86
N TRP A 194 37.76 -3.03 -12.36
CA TRP A 194 37.61 -1.79 -13.13
C TRP A 194 37.86 -0.55 -12.26
N ILE A 195 37.32 -0.52 -11.03
CA ILE A 195 37.56 0.56 -10.05
C ILE A 195 39.06 0.68 -9.79
N GLU A 196 39.77 -0.43 -9.57
CA GLU A 196 41.21 -0.40 -9.27
C GLU A 196 42.06 0.18 -10.41
N ARG A 197 41.66 -0.07 -11.67
CA ARG A 197 42.37 0.43 -12.86
C ARG A 197 41.95 1.83 -13.29
N SER A 198 40.82 2.32 -12.81
CA SER A 198 40.29 3.63 -13.19
C SER A 198 41.06 4.77 -12.52
N GLU A 199 41.10 5.91 -13.21
CA GLU A 199 41.54 7.17 -12.62
C GLU A 199 40.56 7.62 -11.52
N GLU A 200 41.06 8.47 -10.62
CA GLU A 200 40.22 9.06 -9.57
C GLU A 200 39.13 9.93 -10.20
N ASP A 201 37.90 9.75 -9.73
CA ASP A 201 36.70 10.48 -10.12
C ASP A 201 36.34 10.43 -11.63
N ASP A 202 36.78 9.39 -12.34
CA ASP A 202 36.41 9.17 -13.74
C ASP A 202 34.87 9.17 -13.94
N PHE A 203 34.39 10.01 -14.85
CA PHE A 203 32.96 10.16 -15.10
C PHE A 203 32.28 8.87 -15.55
N THR A 204 32.97 8.06 -16.36
CA THR A 204 32.43 6.80 -16.87
C THR A 204 32.34 5.75 -15.78
N LEU A 205 33.33 5.69 -14.88
CA LEU A 205 33.31 4.89 -13.68
C LEU A 205 32.10 5.23 -12.81
N VAL A 206 31.92 6.52 -12.46
CA VAL A 206 30.80 6.98 -11.62
C VAL A 206 29.46 6.57 -12.22
N LEU A 207 29.26 6.80 -13.51
CA LEU A 207 28.01 6.46 -14.19
C LEU A 207 27.71 4.96 -14.16
N LYS A 208 28.70 4.10 -14.43
CA LYS A 208 28.57 2.63 -14.40
C LYS A 208 28.31 2.11 -12.98
N VAL A 209 29.09 2.57 -12.00
CA VAL A 209 28.94 2.19 -10.58
C VAL A 209 27.55 2.58 -10.07
N ASN A 210 27.11 3.82 -10.28
CA ASN A 210 25.80 4.28 -9.82
C ASN A 210 24.64 3.52 -10.47
N THR A 211 24.78 3.18 -11.75
CA THR A 211 23.79 2.40 -12.47
C THR A 211 23.62 1.02 -11.83
N VAL A 212 24.72 0.33 -11.48
CA VAL A 212 24.67 -0.99 -10.85
C VAL A 212 24.23 -0.91 -9.39
N LEU A 213 24.72 0.08 -8.63
CA LEU A 213 24.31 0.31 -7.24
C LEU A 213 22.80 0.50 -7.12
N LYS A 214 22.20 1.36 -7.96
CA LYS A 214 20.74 1.58 -7.95
C LYS A 214 19.97 0.30 -8.22
N GLN A 215 20.45 -0.53 -9.15
CA GLN A 215 19.82 -1.82 -9.42
C GLN A 215 19.90 -2.76 -8.22
N TRP A 216 21.06 -2.90 -7.59
CA TRP A 216 21.23 -3.82 -6.46
C TRP A 216 20.56 -3.32 -5.17
N LEU A 217 20.53 -2.02 -4.92
CA LEU A 217 19.81 -1.45 -3.77
C LEU A 217 18.29 -1.70 -3.86
N SER A 218 17.75 -1.88 -5.08
CA SER A 218 16.32 -2.15 -5.29
C SER A 218 15.84 -3.56 -4.89
N GLN A 219 16.74 -4.51 -4.57
CA GLN A 219 16.38 -5.92 -4.33
C GLN A 219 17.05 -6.47 -3.08
N ASP A 220 16.33 -7.20 -2.22
CA ASP A 220 16.88 -7.71 -0.94
C ASP A 220 18.07 -8.66 -1.15
N SER A 221 18.00 -9.50 -2.18
CA SER A 221 19.01 -10.53 -2.47
C SER A 221 20.35 -9.97 -2.94
N THR A 222 20.44 -8.68 -3.27
CA THR A 222 21.67 -8.08 -3.81
C THR A 222 22.17 -6.87 -3.01
N VAL A 223 21.54 -6.56 -1.88
CA VAL A 223 21.96 -5.43 -1.03
C VAL A 223 23.41 -5.57 -0.56
N ASP A 224 23.86 -6.77 -0.19
CA ASP A 224 25.24 -6.94 0.28
C ASP A 224 26.26 -6.67 -0.84
N PHE A 225 25.98 -7.07 -2.09
CA PHE A 225 26.79 -6.70 -3.26
C PHE A 225 26.84 -5.18 -3.45
N ALA A 226 25.70 -4.48 -3.26
CA ALA A 226 25.66 -3.03 -3.35
C ALA A 226 26.53 -2.36 -2.28
N ILE A 227 26.48 -2.84 -1.04
CA ILE A 227 27.24 -2.27 0.07
C ILE A 227 28.75 -2.44 -0.17
N GLU A 228 29.17 -3.61 -0.61
CA GLU A 228 30.58 -3.87 -0.90
C GLU A 228 31.06 -3.06 -2.10
N LEU A 229 30.27 -2.96 -3.18
CA LEU A 229 30.59 -2.11 -4.32
C LEU A 229 30.66 -0.63 -3.92
N PHE A 230 29.73 -0.16 -3.08
CA PHE A 230 29.75 1.21 -2.57
C PHE A 230 31.03 1.48 -1.80
N HIS A 231 31.40 0.58 -0.87
CA HIS A 231 32.64 0.68 -0.10
C HIS A 231 33.88 0.66 -0.99
N ASN A 232 33.91 -0.19 -2.03
CA ASN A 232 35.04 -0.26 -2.96
C ASN A 232 35.13 0.99 -3.85
N ALA A 233 33.99 1.51 -4.33
CA ALA A 233 33.93 2.71 -5.15
C ALA A 233 34.48 3.94 -4.42
N LEU A 234 34.28 4.04 -3.11
CA LEU A 234 34.85 5.10 -2.26
C LEU A 234 36.39 5.15 -2.21
N LYS A 235 37.10 4.19 -2.84
CA LYS A 235 38.55 4.29 -3.04
C LYS A 235 38.93 5.26 -4.17
N LYS A 236 38.00 5.52 -5.10
CA LYS A 236 38.23 6.29 -6.34
C LYS A 236 37.17 7.32 -6.66
N VAL A 237 35.99 7.22 -6.03
CA VAL A 237 34.83 8.10 -6.28
C VAL A 237 34.48 8.81 -4.99
N SER A 238 34.32 10.14 -5.07
CA SER A 238 33.81 10.95 -3.97
C SER A 238 32.45 10.44 -3.48
N ILE A 239 32.22 10.47 -2.15
CA ILE A 239 30.96 10.00 -1.56
C ILE A 239 29.75 10.79 -2.06
N SER A 240 29.90 12.08 -2.39
CA SER A 240 28.78 12.92 -2.87
C SER A 240 28.29 12.52 -4.25
N ARG A 241 29.11 11.81 -5.02
CA ARG A 241 28.78 11.31 -6.36
C ARG A 241 28.17 9.91 -6.34
N LEU A 242 28.02 9.29 -5.17
CA LEU A 242 27.40 7.97 -4.99
C LEU A 242 25.95 8.09 -4.48
N PRO A 243 25.09 7.06 -4.68
CA PRO A 243 23.69 7.06 -4.22
C PRO A 243 23.59 6.83 -2.71
N VAL A 244 24.04 7.80 -1.91
CA VAL A 244 24.06 7.75 -0.43
C VAL A 244 22.65 7.58 0.13
N ASN A 245 21.67 8.31 -0.41
CA ASN A 245 20.31 8.32 0.10
C ASN A 245 19.63 6.97 -0.08
N GLU A 246 19.76 6.37 -1.26
CA GLU A 246 19.25 5.02 -1.53
C GLU A 246 19.93 3.98 -0.62
N LEU A 247 21.23 4.14 -0.32
CA LEU A 247 21.94 3.27 0.61
C LEU A 247 21.42 3.43 2.06
N VAL A 248 21.22 4.66 2.52
CA VAL A 248 20.71 4.94 3.88
C VAL A 248 19.27 4.46 4.06
N GLU A 249 18.41 4.65 3.06
CA GLU A 249 17.04 4.12 3.10
C GLU A 249 17.02 2.59 3.21
N ARG A 250 17.94 1.94 2.48
CA ARG A 250 17.98 0.49 2.38
C ARG A 250 18.64 -0.18 3.57
N ASN A 251 19.78 0.34 4.02
CA ASN A 251 20.55 -0.19 5.14
C ASN A 251 21.18 0.93 5.97
N PRO A 252 20.38 1.63 6.82
CA PRO A 252 20.82 2.83 7.51
C PRO A 252 22.00 2.60 8.44
N LEU A 253 22.10 1.42 9.07
CA LEU A 253 23.17 1.13 10.01
C LEU A 253 24.53 1.03 9.30
N LYS A 254 24.64 0.21 8.25
CA LYS A 254 25.88 0.08 7.48
C LYS A 254 26.20 1.37 6.71
N ALA A 255 25.20 2.05 6.17
CA ALA A 255 25.39 3.31 5.45
C ALA A 255 26.02 4.40 6.33
N VAL A 256 25.46 4.60 7.53
CA VAL A 256 25.96 5.62 8.47
C VAL A 256 27.32 5.25 9.02
N ASP A 257 27.59 3.96 9.26
CA ASP A 257 28.93 3.49 9.63
C ASP A 257 29.97 3.87 8.57
N ILE A 258 29.66 3.65 7.29
CA ILE A 258 30.50 4.06 6.15
C ILE A 258 30.69 5.59 6.13
N ILE A 259 29.61 6.38 6.24
CA ILE A 259 29.68 7.86 6.25
C ILE A 259 30.58 8.36 7.38
N LEU A 260 30.45 7.78 8.58
CA LEU A 260 31.22 8.17 9.76
C LEU A 260 32.69 7.75 9.67
N SER A 261 33.01 6.68 8.94
CA SER A 261 34.38 6.22 8.72
C SER A 261 35.20 7.11 7.78
N ARG A 262 34.56 8.09 7.12
CA ARG A 262 35.19 8.98 6.11
C ARG A 262 35.33 10.40 6.62
N GLU A 263 36.43 11.06 6.27
CA GLU A 263 36.67 12.47 6.59
C GLU A 263 35.90 13.42 5.66
N GLU A 264 35.57 12.98 4.45
CA GLU A 264 34.79 13.75 3.48
C GLU A 264 33.37 14.02 3.99
N ASN A 265 32.94 15.29 3.94
CA ASN A 265 31.60 15.69 4.33
C ASN A 265 30.60 15.50 3.19
N LEU A 266 29.37 15.13 3.54
CA LEU A 266 28.25 15.12 2.59
C LEU A 266 27.87 16.54 2.18
N GLU A 267 27.37 16.68 0.96
CA GLU A 267 26.79 17.94 0.47
C GLU A 267 25.48 18.26 1.22
N SER A 268 25.13 19.55 1.35
CA SER A 268 23.91 19.99 2.06
C SER A 268 22.66 19.31 1.51
N VAL A 269 22.55 19.24 0.18
CA VAL A 269 21.42 18.62 -0.52
C VAL A 269 21.27 17.14 -0.12
N THR A 270 22.38 16.40 -0.05
CA THR A 270 22.34 15.00 0.39
C THR A 270 21.88 14.87 1.83
N ILE A 271 22.33 15.75 2.72
CA ILE A 271 21.96 15.75 4.15
C ILE A 271 20.47 16.03 4.33
N GLU A 272 19.94 17.02 3.61
CA GLU A 272 18.52 17.41 3.62
C GLU A 272 17.60 16.29 3.10
N GLU A 273 18.10 15.46 2.19
CA GLU A 273 17.37 14.30 1.65
C GLU A 273 17.41 13.05 2.55
N LEU A 274 18.17 13.05 3.65
CA LEU A 274 18.23 11.89 4.56
C LEU A 274 16.95 11.73 5.37
N HIS A 275 16.09 10.81 4.91
CA HIS A 275 14.76 10.62 5.46
C HIS A 275 14.76 10.19 6.95
N TRP A 276 13.97 10.88 7.80
CA TRP A 276 13.81 10.58 9.24
C TRP A 276 13.51 9.12 9.59
N ARG A 277 12.83 8.36 8.69
CA ARG A 277 12.49 6.94 8.91
C ARG A 277 13.74 6.07 8.98
N ALA A 278 14.81 6.46 8.30
CA ALA A 278 16.11 5.81 8.36
C ALA A 278 16.85 6.24 9.62
N LEU A 279 16.90 7.55 9.89
CA LEU A 279 17.59 8.12 11.05
C LEU A 279 17.06 7.61 12.41
N ARG A 280 15.74 7.45 12.55
CA ARG A 280 15.13 6.92 13.79
C ARG A 280 15.50 5.46 14.09
N LYS A 281 15.95 4.70 13.08
CA LYS A 281 16.38 3.29 13.24
C LYS A 281 17.82 3.18 13.74
N LEU A 282 18.58 4.28 13.71
CA LEU A 282 19.97 4.31 14.15
C LEU A 282 20.05 4.13 15.65
N ARG A 283 21.01 3.31 16.09
CA ARG A 283 21.41 3.23 17.50
C ARG A 283 22.08 4.54 17.91
N MET A 284 22.03 4.88 19.20
CA MET A 284 22.67 6.10 19.70
C MET A 284 24.18 6.17 19.42
N SER A 285 24.86 5.03 19.31
CA SER A 285 26.29 4.95 18.95
C SER A 285 26.59 5.48 17.53
N LEU A 286 25.61 5.47 16.63
CA LEU A 286 25.75 5.99 15.26
C LEU A 286 25.03 7.34 15.10
N PHE A 287 23.84 7.47 15.71
CA PHE A 287 23.04 8.69 15.60
C PHE A 287 23.75 9.91 16.19
N ARG A 288 24.36 9.77 17.38
CA ARG A 288 25.06 10.88 18.04
C ARG A 288 26.19 11.45 17.19
N PRO A 289 27.20 10.67 16.76
CA PRO A 289 28.30 11.22 15.97
C PRO A 289 27.82 11.77 14.62
N LEU A 290 26.80 11.15 14.00
CA LEU A 290 26.21 11.68 12.77
C LEU A 290 25.56 13.05 12.99
N PHE A 291 24.76 13.19 14.05
CA PHE A 291 24.11 14.45 14.40
C PHE A 291 25.10 15.53 14.86
N GLU A 292 26.17 15.15 15.56
CA GLU A 292 27.25 16.08 15.94
C GLU A 292 27.99 16.60 14.71
N ARG A 293 28.21 15.75 13.71
CA ARG A 293 28.80 16.12 12.42
C ARG A 293 27.85 16.96 11.55
N TYR A 294 26.56 16.62 11.55
CA TYR A 294 25.52 17.30 10.76
C TYR A 294 24.34 17.74 11.63
N PRO A 295 24.44 18.85 12.38
CA PRO A 295 23.37 19.28 13.29
C PRO A 295 22.03 19.64 12.61
N GLY A 296 22.07 19.93 11.31
CA GLY A 296 20.90 20.25 10.47
C GLY A 296 20.17 19.02 9.89
N ILE A 297 20.68 17.79 10.12
CA ILE A 297 20.09 16.55 9.57
C ILE A 297 18.72 16.20 10.17
N VAL A 298 18.31 16.88 11.24
CA VAL A 298 16.99 16.70 11.85
C VAL A 298 16.26 18.02 11.76
N GLU A 299 15.20 18.04 10.96
CA GLU A 299 14.33 19.20 10.88
C GLU A 299 13.45 19.29 12.13
N GLU A 300 13.02 20.51 12.45
CA GLU A 300 12.33 20.80 13.72
C GLU A 300 11.03 20.00 13.87
N TYR A 301 10.24 19.86 12.81
CA TYR A 301 8.97 19.11 12.86
C TYR A 301 9.18 17.59 12.94
N GLU A 302 10.30 17.08 12.44
CA GLU A 302 10.62 15.65 12.44
C GLU A 302 11.05 15.14 13.80
N PHE A 303 11.57 16.02 14.66
CA PHE A 303 12.03 15.71 16.01
C PHE A 303 11.10 14.79 16.80
N THR A 304 9.78 14.99 16.64
CA THR A 304 8.74 14.25 17.36
C THR A 304 8.69 12.76 17.00
N LEU A 305 9.32 12.36 15.90
CA LEU A 305 9.33 11.00 15.34
C LEU A 305 10.50 10.14 15.84
N PHE A 306 11.41 10.72 16.63
CA PHE A 306 12.61 10.07 17.14
C PHE A 306 12.40 9.43 18.53
N THR A 307 13.31 8.52 18.90
CA THR A 307 13.32 7.90 20.24
C THR A 307 13.56 8.96 21.34
N PRO A 308 13.21 8.68 22.61
CA PRO A 308 13.45 9.63 23.71
C PRO A 308 14.91 10.08 23.84
N GLU A 309 15.88 9.19 23.62
CA GLU A 309 17.31 9.51 23.72
C GLU A 309 17.79 10.43 22.59
N GLN A 310 17.34 10.16 21.36
CA GLN A 310 17.60 11.02 20.20
C GLN A 310 16.96 12.39 20.39
N ARG A 311 15.69 12.43 20.85
CA ARG A 311 14.99 13.67 21.20
C ARG A 311 15.73 14.48 22.27
N ARG A 312 16.26 13.83 23.29
CA ARG A 312 17.09 14.53 24.28
C ARG A 312 18.29 15.23 23.64
N LEU A 313 18.99 14.55 22.73
CA LEU A 313 20.18 15.09 22.07
C LEU A 313 19.83 16.31 21.20
N VAL A 314 18.81 16.19 20.35
CA VAL A 314 18.40 17.24 19.43
C VAL A 314 17.87 18.47 20.20
N TYR A 315 17.03 18.27 21.24
CA TYR A 315 16.56 19.37 22.09
C TYR A 315 17.71 20.09 22.78
N ARG A 316 18.70 19.37 23.32
CA ARG A 316 19.84 20.04 23.99
C ARG A 316 20.65 20.93 23.04
N LYS A 317 20.69 20.58 21.75
CA LYS A 317 21.38 21.36 20.72
C LYS A 317 20.57 22.58 20.28
N HIS A 318 19.26 22.43 20.09
CA HIS A 318 18.39 23.43 19.44
C HIS A 318 17.46 24.21 20.38
N ARG A 319 17.41 23.91 21.68
CA ARG A 319 16.45 24.55 22.61
C ARG A 319 16.49 26.08 22.64
N GLU A 320 17.63 26.69 22.37
CA GLU A 320 17.76 28.16 22.37
C GLU A 320 17.18 28.76 21.09
N SER A 321 17.36 28.11 19.94
CA SER A 321 16.77 28.55 18.66
C SER A 321 15.27 28.29 18.57
N TRP A 322 14.72 27.42 19.43
CA TRP A 322 13.27 27.15 19.50
C TRP A 322 12.50 28.17 20.32
N ARG A 323 13.18 29.11 20.98
CA ARG A 323 12.56 30.16 21.78
C ARG A 323 12.21 31.35 20.91
N ASP A 324 11.03 31.92 21.13
CA ASP A 324 10.67 33.23 20.60
C ASP A 324 11.33 34.38 21.41
N ASP A 325 11.01 35.62 21.04
CA ASP A 325 11.52 36.83 21.69
C ASP A 325 11.15 36.94 23.18
N ASP A 326 10.06 36.28 23.60
CA ASP A 326 9.62 36.21 25.00
C ASP A 326 10.27 35.03 25.75
N GLY A 327 11.14 34.27 25.07
CA GLY A 327 11.79 33.08 25.59
C GLY A 327 10.86 31.88 25.69
N VAL A 328 9.73 31.87 24.99
CA VAL A 328 8.72 30.80 25.00
C VAL A 328 9.03 29.76 23.92
N ILE A 329 8.92 28.49 24.28
CA ILE A 329 8.93 27.35 23.35
C ILE A 329 7.51 26.84 23.22
N ASP A 330 7.07 26.57 22.00
CA ASP A 330 5.78 25.97 21.71
C ASP A 330 5.52 24.71 22.58
N VAL A 331 4.40 24.70 23.30
CA VAL A 331 3.98 23.62 24.21
C VAL A 331 3.95 22.25 23.52
N TYR A 332 3.60 22.18 22.22
CA TYR A 332 3.59 20.93 21.46
C TYR A 332 5.00 20.33 21.34
N LYS A 333 6.05 21.15 21.25
CA LYS A 333 7.45 20.67 21.25
C LYS A 333 7.82 20.11 22.61
N ILE A 334 7.46 20.81 23.68
CA ILE A 334 7.76 20.40 25.07
C ILE A 334 7.01 19.12 25.43
N LYS A 335 5.75 18.96 25.00
CA LYS A 335 4.91 17.75 25.19
C LYS A 335 5.61 16.49 24.68
N LYS A 336 6.50 16.62 23.68
CA LYS A 336 7.28 15.53 23.07
C LYS A 336 8.67 15.38 23.68
N LEU A 337 9.05 16.10 24.73
CA LEU A 337 10.34 15.87 25.40
C LEU A 337 10.29 14.66 26.34
N PRO A 338 11.43 14.00 26.60
CA PRO A 338 11.55 13.04 27.69
C PRO A 338 11.24 13.67 29.04
N SER A 339 10.82 12.87 30.03
CA SER A 339 10.27 13.33 31.31
C SER A 339 11.10 14.42 32.00
N GLN A 340 12.41 14.20 32.15
CA GLN A 340 13.30 15.14 32.84
C GLN A 340 13.36 16.50 32.14
N GLU A 341 13.63 16.50 30.82
CA GLU A 341 13.68 17.71 30.01
C GLU A 341 12.32 18.43 29.92
N ARG A 342 11.22 17.67 29.77
CA ARG A 342 9.85 18.21 29.74
C ARG A 342 9.52 18.97 31.03
N ILE A 343 9.75 18.35 32.19
CA ILE A 343 9.42 18.93 33.50
C ILE A 343 10.29 20.17 33.76
N ALA A 344 11.59 20.10 33.45
CA ALA A 344 12.49 21.24 33.63
C ALA A 344 12.06 22.45 32.78
N GLU A 345 11.73 22.21 31.51
CA GLU A 345 11.29 23.25 30.59
C GLU A 345 9.91 23.81 30.99
N ALA A 346 8.96 22.96 31.41
CA ALA A 346 7.66 23.39 31.92
C ALA A 346 7.77 24.31 33.15
N ARG A 347 8.59 23.93 34.13
CA ARG A 347 8.86 24.76 35.33
C ARG A 347 9.51 26.10 34.98
N ARG A 348 10.34 26.15 33.92
CA ARG A 348 10.89 27.41 33.41
C ARG A 348 9.79 28.30 32.85
N HIS A 349 8.92 27.75 32.01
CA HIS A 349 7.83 28.49 31.35
C HIS A 349 6.87 29.13 32.34
N ILE A 350 6.48 28.41 33.39
CA ILE A 350 5.54 28.92 34.42
C ILE A 350 6.08 30.18 35.13
N LYS A 351 7.40 30.37 35.13
CA LYS A 351 8.08 31.53 35.75
C LYS A 351 8.35 32.68 34.77
N LEU A 352 7.96 32.56 33.50
CA LEU A 352 8.20 33.63 32.52
C LEU A 352 7.30 34.84 32.79
N LYS A 353 7.91 36.03 32.70
CA LYS A 353 7.22 37.32 32.87
C LYS A 353 6.10 37.52 31.85
N LYS A 354 6.25 36.95 30.65
CA LYS A 354 5.24 36.99 29.58
C LYS A 354 3.84 36.61 30.06
N PHE A 355 3.76 35.66 31.00
CA PHE A 355 2.49 35.15 31.52
C PHE A 355 1.99 35.87 32.78
N GLU A 356 2.62 36.95 33.23
CA GLU A 356 2.11 37.76 34.36
C GLU A 356 0.85 38.55 33.98
N THR A 357 0.78 39.02 32.73
CA THR A 357 -0.37 39.80 32.23
C THR A 357 -1.59 38.94 31.92
N ARG A 358 -1.37 37.67 31.55
CA ARG A 358 -2.41 36.65 31.30
C ARG A 358 -2.02 35.33 31.96
N PRO A 359 -2.33 35.14 33.26
CA PRO A 359 -1.94 33.93 33.99
C PRO A 359 -2.52 32.63 33.43
N SER A 360 -3.67 32.67 32.74
CA SER A 360 -4.28 31.51 32.07
C SER A 360 -3.39 30.91 30.98
N ASP A 361 -2.52 31.70 30.34
CA ASP A 361 -1.62 31.23 29.30
C ASP A 361 -0.56 30.23 29.84
N ARG A 362 -0.44 30.11 31.18
CA ARG A 362 0.41 29.11 31.84
C ARG A 362 -0.21 27.71 31.86
N ILE A 363 -1.53 27.60 31.73
CA ILE A 363 -2.28 26.33 31.90
C ILE A 363 -1.68 25.19 31.06
N PRO A 364 -1.38 25.37 29.75
CA PRO A 364 -0.81 24.29 28.94
C PRO A 364 0.57 23.82 29.42
N TYR A 365 1.37 24.70 30.03
CA TYR A 365 2.70 24.34 30.57
C TYR A 365 2.60 23.64 31.93
N ILE A 366 1.61 24.01 32.75
CA ILE A 366 1.34 23.36 34.03
C ILE A 366 0.95 21.89 33.81
N ALA A 367 0.19 21.58 32.75
CA ALA A 367 -0.18 20.22 32.35
C ALA A 367 1.01 19.27 32.10
N LEU A 368 2.22 19.81 31.89
CA LEU A 368 3.42 19.02 31.59
C LEU A 368 4.18 18.55 32.85
N LEU A 369 3.75 19.02 34.03
CA LEU A 369 4.31 18.69 35.34
C LEU A 369 3.73 17.37 35.90
N PRO A 370 4.34 16.79 36.95
CA PRO A 370 3.73 15.70 37.70
C PRO A 370 2.34 16.08 38.22
N TRP A 371 1.45 15.09 38.33
CA TRP A 371 0.02 15.31 38.57
C TRP A 371 -0.28 16.22 39.77
N ASP A 372 0.34 15.94 40.92
CA ASP A 372 0.09 16.68 42.17
C ASP A 372 0.55 18.15 42.07
N GLU A 373 1.73 18.39 41.51
CA GLU A 373 2.28 19.74 41.29
C GLU A 373 1.40 20.52 40.29
N ALA A 374 0.95 19.84 39.22
CA ALA A 374 0.03 20.42 38.26
C ALA A 374 -1.30 20.79 38.94
N LEU A 375 -1.87 19.90 39.76
CA LEU A 375 -3.15 20.13 40.43
C LEU A 375 -3.08 21.32 41.39
N GLU A 376 -2.01 21.42 42.17
CA GLU A 376 -1.79 22.55 43.08
C GLU A 376 -1.79 23.87 42.32
N LEU A 377 -1.01 23.94 41.23
CA LEU A 377 -0.89 25.13 40.39
C LEU A 377 -2.16 25.44 39.58
N GLN A 378 -2.94 24.42 39.20
CA GLN A 378 -4.19 24.60 38.44
C GLN A 378 -5.41 24.91 39.31
N THR A 379 -5.35 24.64 40.62
CA THR A 379 -6.48 24.84 41.54
C THR A 379 -7.14 26.23 41.45
N PRO A 380 -6.40 27.36 41.35
CA PRO A 380 -7.00 28.69 41.17
C PRO A 380 -7.83 28.79 39.87
N PHE A 381 -7.34 28.22 38.78
CA PHE A 381 -8.00 28.24 37.47
C PHE A 381 -9.21 27.30 37.42
N ILE A 382 -9.10 26.11 38.03
CA ILE A 382 -10.21 25.15 38.19
C ILE A 382 -11.36 25.76 39.01
N ARG A 383 -11.07 26.68 39.94
CA ARG A 383 -12.07 27.40 40.75
C ARG A 383 -12.54 28.70 40.12
N SER A 384 -12.05 29.06 38.93
CA SER A 384 -12.44 30.28 38.25
C SER A 384 -13.95 30.31 37.99
N GLY A 385 -14.57 31.47 38.14
CA GLY A 385 -15.96 31.70 37.71
C GLY A 385 -16.11 31.69 36.20
N ASP A 386 -15.03 31.99 35.47
CA ASP A 386 -14.97 31.94 34.01
C ASP A 386 -14.98 30.48 33.52
N ALA A 387 -16.01 30.12 32.76
CA ALA A 387 -16.20 28.77 32.26
C ALA A 387 -15.09 28.35 31.29
N GLN A 388 -14.55 29.27 30.49
CA GLN A 388 -13.47 28.96 29.54
C GLN A 388 -12.18 28.63 30.29
N ILE A 389 -11.76 29.49 31.20
CA ILE A 389 -10.55 29.28 32.02
C ILE A 389 -10.67 27.99 32.84
N ARG A 390 -11.83 27.76 33.46
CA ARG A 390 -12.09 26.55 34.25
C ARG A 390 -12.03 25.30 33.38
N SER A 391 -12.60 25.35 32.18
CA SER A 391 -12.58 24.23 31.23
C SER A 391 -11.19 23.91 30.72
N GLU A 392 -10.41 24.95 30.37
CA GLU A 392 -8.99 24.80 29.98
C GLU A 392 -8.17 24.16 31.10
N ALA A 393 -8.33 24.61 32.35
CA ALA A 393 -7.61 24.04 33.49
C ALA A 393 -8.01 22.61 33.82
N LEU A 394 -9.30 22.27 33.74
CA LEU A 394 -9.74 20.89 33.93
C LEU A 394 -9.18 19.96 32.84
N THR A 395 -9.20 20.40 31.59
CA THR A 395 -8.65 19.68 30.43
C THR A 395 -7.15 19.46 30.61
N ALA A 396 -6.40 20.52 30.90
CA ALA A 396 -4.96 20.47 31.15
C ALA A 396 -4.60 19.57 32.33
N GLN A 397 -5.40 19.56 33.40
CA GLN A 397 -5.20 18.62 34.50
C GLN A 397 -5.37 17.18 34.06
N ILE A 398 -6.43 16.85 33.31
CA ILE A 398 -6.64 15.51 32.77
C ILE A 398 -5.48 15.11 31.85
N GLU A 399 -5.01 16.02 30.98
CA GLU A 399 -3.87 15.75 30.09
C GLU A 399 -2.58 15.37 30.85
N ALA A 400 -2.40 15.82 32.09
CA ALA A 400 -1.22 15.48 32.89
C ALA A 400 -1.07 13.96 33.12
N VAL A 401 -2.18 13.19 33.13
CA VAL A 401 -2.11 11.71 33.30
C VAL A 401 -1.49 10.99 32.09
N VAL A 402 -1.42 11.68 30.93
CA VAL A 402 -0.67 11.19 29.78
C VAL A 402 0.80 10.98 30.15
N PHE A 403 1.31 11.76 31.10
CA PHE A 403 2.67 11.67 31.61
C PHE A 403 2.82 10.92 32.92
N ASP A 404 1.73 10.76 33.66
CA ASP A 404 1.70 10.10 34.95
C ASP A 404 0.47 9.18 35.08
N GLU A 405 0.63 7.92 34.68
CA GLU A 405 -0.49 7.00 34.55
C GLU A 405 -1.08 6.51 35.88
N THR A 406 -0.39 6.73 37.00
CA THR A 406 -0.89 6.33 38.33
C THR A 406 -2.11 7.13 38.76
N HIS A 407 -2.35 8.28 38.13
CA HIS A 407 -3.43 9.22 38.46
C HIS A 407 -4.61 9.21 37.49
N ILE A 408 -4.73 8.19 36.62
CA ILE A 408 -5.90 8.08 35.72
C ILE A 408 -7.20 7.97 36.52
N GLU A 409 -7.19 7.22 37.62
CA GLU A 409 -8.36 7.11 38.52
C GLU A 409 -8.77 8.47 39.09
N ASP A 410 -7.79 9.31 39.46
CA ASP A 410 -8.04 10.66 39.98
C ASP A 410 -8.58 11.60 38.91
N ALA A 411 -8.11 11.49 37.67
CA ALA A 411 -8.68 12.22 36.53
C ALA A 411 -10.13 11.82 36.26
N LEU A 412 -10.46 10.53 36.35
CA LEU A 412 -11.85 10.07 36.21
C LEU A 412 -12.74 10.59 37.34
N LYS A 413 -12.26 10.54 38.59
CA LYS A 413 -12.98 11.14 39.74
C LYS A 413 -13.16 12.64 39.57
N LEU A 414 -12.17 13.34 39.04
CA LEU A 414 -12.27 14.77 38.72
C LEU A 414 -13.39 15.01 37.70
N VAL A 415 -13.46 14.25 36.60
CA VAL A 415 -14.54 14.36 35.61
C VAL A 415 -15.90 14.07 36.25
N LEU A 416 -16.01 13.01 37.05
CA LEU A 416 -17.25 12.64 37.72
C LEU A 416 -17.74 13.74 38.68
N SER A 417 -16.83 14.40 39.40
CA SER A 417 -17.14 15.54 40.28
C SER A 417 -17.71 16.75 39.51
N ARG A 418 -17.50 16.80 38.19
CA ARG A 418 -17.92 17.87 37.28
C ARG A 418 -19.13 17.50 36.40
N LYS A 419 -19.90 16.47 36.78
CA LYS A 419 -21.11 16.03 36.06
C LYS A 419 -22.16 17.12 35.79
N ASN A 420 -22.17 18.19 36.59
CA ASN A 420 -23.12 19.31 36.48
C ASN A 420 -22.56 20.53 35.71
N GLU A 421 -21.38 20.43 35.10
CA GLU A 421 -20.86 21.51 34.24
C GLU A 421 -21.70 21.69 32.96
N GLN A 422 -21.50 22.81 32.28
CA GLN A 422 -22.16 23.12 31.01
C GLN A 422 -21.65 22.21 29.88
N ASP A 423 -22.48 21.91 28.89
CA ASP A 423 -22.15 20.99 27.79
C ASP A 423 -20.80 21.26 27.09
N PRO A 424 -20.41 22.53 26.78
CA PRO A 424 -19.09 22.80 26.20
C PRO A 424 -17.91 22.34 27.08
N VAL A 425 -18.04 22.48 28.40
CA VAL A 425 -17.02 22.01 29.36
C VAL A 425 -16.98 20.48 29.37
N LYS A 426 -18.15 19.84 29.43
CA LYS A 426 -18.28 18.37 29.38
C LYS A 426 -17.62 17.77 28.14
N ASN A 427 -17.85 18.39 26.98
CA ASN A 427 -17.22 18.01 25.72
C ASN A 427 -15.68 18.07 25.79
N GLN A 428 -15.11 19.13 26.39
CA GLN A 428 -13.66 19.25 26.57
C GLN A 428 -13.10 18.18 27.52
N LEU A 429 -13.81 17.86 28.61
CA LEU A 429 -13.40 16.79 29.53
C LEU A 429 -13.31 15.43 28.82
N PHE A 430 -14.29 15.07 27.99
CA PHE A 430 -14.25 13.82 27.22
C PHE A 430 -13.14 13.84 26.16
N SER A 431 -12.91 14.98 25.53
CA SER A 431 -11.81 15.15 24.57
C SER A 431 -10.45 14.95 25.25
N ALA A 432 -10.27 15.45 26.47
CA ALA A 432 -9.05 15.27 27.25
C ALA A 432 -8.83 13.80 27.65
N LEU A 433 -9.90 13.08 28.02
CA LEU A 433 -9.81 11.65 28.31
C LEU A 433 -9.44 10.83 27.06
N TRP A 434 -9.93 11.22 25.89
CA TRP A 434 -9.59 10.56 24.62
C TRP A 434 -8.08 10.62 24.31
N ASP A 435 -7.38 11.67 24.72
CA ASP A 435 -5.94 11.82 24.54
C ASP A 435 -5.09 10.84 25.39
N ILE A 436 -5.71 10.13 26.35
CA ILE A 436 -5.04 9.11 27.14
C ILE A 436 -4.72 7.90 26.25
N PRO A 437 -3.43 7.51 26.10
CA PRO A 437 -3.05 6.39 25.26
C PRO A 437 -3.82 5.10 25.59
N ARG A 438 -4.35 4.45 24.56
CA ARG A 438 -5.16 3.21 24.66
C ARG A 438 -4.63 2.14 25.63
N GLY A 439 -3.31 1.95 25.68
CA GLY A 439 -2.66 0.94 26.51
C GLY A 439 -2.68 1.23 28.01
N LYS A 440 -3.12 2.43 28.42
CA LYS A 440 -3.18 2.85 29.82
C LYS A 440 -4.53 2.57 30.49
N TRP A 441 -5.55 2.19 29.72
CA TRP A 441 -6.87 1.83 30.26
C TRP A 441 -6.83 0.44 30.90
N LYS A 442 -7.07 0.38 32.21
CA LYS A 442 -7.06 -0.85 33.02
C LYS A 442 -8.47 -1.18 33.50
N GLU A 443 -8.70 -2.43 33.88
CA GLU A 443 -10.02 -2.92 34.30
C GLU A 443 -10.60 -2.16 35.50
N ASN A 444 -9.75 -1.75 36.45
CA ASN A 444 -10.15 -0.94 37.61
C ASN A 444 -10.68 0.46 37.22
N HIS A 445 -10.41 0.94 36.00
CA HIS A 445 -10.95 2.23 35.53
C HIS A 445 -12.40 2.11 35.03
N LEU A 446 -12.84 0.90 34.64
CA LEU A 446 -14.12 0.70 33.94
C LEU A 446 -15.32 1.05 34.82
N ALA A 447 -15.27 0.73 36.11
CA ALA A 447 -16.35 1.04 37.05
C ALA A 447 -16.62 2.56 37.16
N ILE A 448 -15.57 3.39 37.21
CA ILE A 448 -15.74 4.85 37.27
C ILE A 448 -16.22 5.39 35.93
N LEU A 449 -15.73 4.82 34.81
CA LEU A 449 -16.23 5.17 33.48
C LEU A 449 -17.71 4.84 33.31
N ASP A 450 -18.19 3.71 33.87
CA ASP A 450 -19.61 3.37 33.88
C ASP A 450 -20.45 4.41 34.62
N GLU A 451 -19.97 4.89 35.77
CA GLU A 451 -20.62 5.95 36.53
C GLU A 451 -20.64 7.28 35.77
N ILE A 452 -19.53 7.63 35.13
CA ILE A 452 -19.43 8.79 34.23
C ILE A 452 -20.49 8.64 33.13
N ILE A 453 -20.39 7.63 32.26
CA ILE A 453 -21.29 7.43 31.12
C ILE A 453 -22.75 7.46 31.57
N SER A 454 -23.09 6.75 32.65
CA SER A 454 -24.44 6.70 33.20
C SER A 454 -24.94 8.06 33.71
N SER A 455 -24.08 8.86 34.33
CA SER A 455 -24.41 10.21 34.78
C SER A 455 -24.65 11.15 33.61
N PHE A 456 -23.86 11.01 32.54
CA PHE A 456 -23.95 11.87 31.36
C PHE A 456 -25.14 11.50 30.46
N SER A 457 -25.41 10.21 30.21
CA SER A 457 -26.59 9.79 29.43
C SER A 457 -27.93 10.20 30.04
N LYS A 458 -27.98 10.48 31.34
CA LYS A 458 -29.20 11.02 32.01
C LYS A 458 -29.39 12.52 31.78
N SER A 459 -28.37 13.22 31.30
CA SER A 459 -28.44 14.67 31.02
C SER A 459 -29.20 14.90 29.72
N ARG A 460 -30.33 15.60 29.79
CA ARG A 460 -31.17 15.88 28.60
C ARG A 460 -30.53 16.85 27.60
N ASP A 461 -29.51 17.60 28.03
CA ASP A 461 -28.96 18.74 27.29
C ASP A 461 -27.58 18.46 26.66
N LEU A 462 -27.22 17.19 26.42
CA LEU A 462 -25.96 16.88 25.72
C LEU A 462 -26.10 17.13 24.22
N SER A 463 -25.14 17.87 23.65
CA SER A 463 -25.08 18.07 22.22
C SER A 463 -24.59 16.82 21.48
N THR A 464 -24.89 16.73 20.17
CA THR A 464 -24.33 15.69 19.28
C THR A 464 -22.80 15.66 19.30
N VAL A 465 -22.16 16.82 19.51
CA VAL A 465 -20.70 16.92 19.62
C VAL A 465 -20.22 16.21 20.89
N THR A 466 -20.89 16.39 22.02
CA THR A 466 -20.53 15.70 23.27
C THR A 466 -20.72 14.18 23.17
N TYR A 467 -21.79 13.70 22.51
CA TYR A 467 -21.96 12.27 22.22
C TYR A 467 -20.84 11.73 21.31
N ARG A 468 -20.43 12.49 20.29
CA ARG A 468 -19.30 12.13 19.45
C ARG A 468 -18.01 11.99 20.25
N SER A 469 -17.71 12.95 21.13
CA SER A 469 -16.51 12.88 21.99
C SER A 469 -16.54 11.70 22.94
N LEU A 470 -17.73 11.30 23.43
CA LEU A 470 -17.90 10.08 24.22
C LEU A 470 -17.64 8.82 23.39
N LEU A 471 -18.15 8.74 22.17
CA LEU A 471 -17.87 7.63 21.25
C LEU A 471 -16.39 7.57 20.86
N MET A 472 -15.77 8.73 20.66
CA MET A 472 -14.32 8.82 20.48
C MET A 472 -13.64 8.23 21.70
N LEU A 473 -13.90 8.68 22.93
CA LEU A 473 -13.34 8.08 24.15
C LEU A 473 -13.49 6.56 24.26
N LEU A 474 -14.59 5.98 23.77
CA LEU A 474 -14.82 4.53 23.83
C LEU A 474 -14.02 3.74 22.78
N ALA A 475 -13.68 4.35 21.64
CA ALA A 475 -12.96 3.69 20.55
C ALA A 475 -11.54 3.14 20.89
N PRO A 476 -10.67 3.80 21.68
CA PRO A 476 -9.38 3.24 22.06
C PRO A 476 -9.55 2.15 23.14
N ILE A 477 -10.58 2.27 24.00
CA ILE A 477 -10.92 1.30 25.05
C ILE A 477 -11.41 0.00 24.42
N LEU A 478 -12.15 0.07 23.30
CA LEU A 478 -12.59 -1.08 22.50
C LEU A 478 -11.44 -2.00 22.05
N SER A 479 -10.23 -1.47 21.93
CA SER A 479 -9.04 -2.24 21.55
C SER A 479 -8.41 -3.02 22.72
N ALA A 480 -8.83 -2.75 23.96
CA ALA A 480 -8.34 -3.41 25.18
C ALA A 480 -9.45 -4.13 25.97
N HIS A 481 -10.64 -3.54 26.07
CA HIS A 481 -11.79 -3.99 26.85
C HIS A 481 -13.03 -4.10 25.95
N HIS A 482 -12.95 -4.98 24.95
CA HIS A 482 -13.82 -4.94 23.79
C HIS A 482 -15.31 -5.18 24.08
N GLU A 483 -15.65 -6.09 25.00
CA GLU A 483 -17.04 -6.37 25.35
C GLU A 483 -17.69 -5.18 26.08
N TRP A 484 -16.97 -4.62 27.05
CA TRP A 484 -17.43 -3.47 27.84
C TRP A 484 -17.63 -2.23 26.95
N ALA A 485 -16.64 -1.89 26.10
CA ALA A 485 -16.75 -0.72 25.24
C ALA A 485 -17.83 -0.88 24.17
N ALA A 486 -17.97 -2.09 23.58
CA ALA A 486 -19.00 -2.36 22.57
C ALA A 486 -20.41 -2.18 23.12
N ALA A 487 -20.68 -2.60 24.37
CA ALA A 487 -21.98 -2.43 25.01
C ALA A 487 -22.37 -0.94 25.12
N HIS A 488 -21.43 -0.08 25.51
CA HIS A 488 -21.66 1.36 25.60
C HIS A 488 -21.80 2.03 24.25
N ILE A 489 -20.94 1.69 23.28
CA ILE A 489 -21.05 2.17 21.89
C ILE A 489 -22.43 1.81 21.33
N GLY A 490 -22.84 0.54 21.49
CA GLY A 490 -24.13 0.06 21.01
C GLY A 490 -25.31 0.79 21.66
N LYS A 491 -25.24 1.06 22.96
CA LYS A 491 -26.26 1.84 23.66
C LYS A 491 -26.36 3.27 23.10
N ILE A 492 -25.24 3.99 23.01
CA ILE A 492 -25.22 5.38 22.56
C ILE A 492 -25.72 5.50 21.10
N MET A 493 -25.24 4.65 20.19
CA MET A 493 -25.59 4.73 18.76
C MET A 493 -27.03 4.32 18.45
N ARG A 494 -27.70 3.58 19.35
CA ARG A 494 -29.14 3.28 19.21
C ARG A 494 -30.02 4.45 19.62
N GLU A 495 -29.55 5.24 20.59
CA GLU A 495 -30.32 6.32 21.23
C GLU A 495 -30.05 7.69 20.59
N HIS A 496 -28.92 7.88 19.91
CA HIS A 496 -28.47 9.17 19.40
C HIS A 496 -27.88 9.08 17.99
N ASP A 497 -27.92 10.19 17.26
CA ASP A 497 -27.26 10.34 15.96
C ASP A 497 -25.74 10.26 16.12
N TYR A 498 -25.09 9.56 15.20
CA TYR A 498 -23.65 9.39 15.17
C TYR A 498 -23.11 9.95 13.86
N ASN A 499 -22.36 11.05 13.95
CA ASN A 499 -21.68 11.64 12.80
C ASN A 499 -20.30 11.00 12.62
N SER A 500 -19.82 10.97 11.37
CA SER A 500 -18.60 10.26 10.96
C SER A 500 -17.37 10.63 11.80
N PHE A 501 -16.84 9.63 12.50
CA PHE A 501 -15.49 9.60 13.07
C PHE A 501 -14.91 8.20 12.80
N ARG A 502 -13.60 8.04 12.84
CA ARG A 502 -12.95 6.75 12.55
C ARG A 502 -12.59 6.02 13.84
N ILE A 503 -12.96 4.75 13.91
CA ILE A 503 -12.53 3.80 14.95
C ILE A 503 -11.28 3.09 14.43
N ASP A 504 -10.15 3.35 15.10
CA ASP A 504 -8.91 2.61 14.89
C ASP A 504 -8.83 1.44 15.89
N LEU A 505 -8.94 0.23 15.37
CA LEU A 505 -8.77 -1.00 16.14
C LEU A 505 -7.33 -1.47 16.03
N SER A 506 -6.49 -0.96 16.92
CA SER A 506 -5.14 -1.47 17.09
C SER A 506 -4.82 -1.61 18.58
N GLY A 507 -4.64 -2.84 19.05
CA GLY A 507 -4.44 -3.13 20.47
C GLY A 507 -4.22 -4.62 20.75
N PRO A 508 -4.16 -5.01 22.03
CA PRO A 508 -3.92 -6.40 22.42
C PRO A 508 -5.06 -7.34 22.02
N VAL A 509 -6.29 -6.84 21.89
CA VAL A 509 -7.43 -7.65 21.45
C VAL A 509 -7.40 -7.80 19.92
N PRO A 510 -7.54 -9.02 19.38
CA PRO A 510 -7.65 -9.22 17.95
C PRO A 510 -8.82 -8.44 17.35
N VAL A 511 -8.59 -7.71 16.25
CA VAL A 511 -9.60 -6.89 15.56
C VAL A 511 -10.91 -7.66 15.33
N LYS A 512 -10.84 -8.94 14.94
CA LYS A 512 -12.01 -9.79 14.72
C LYS A 512 -12.87 -9.96 15.97
N ALA A 513 -12.26 -10.06 17.16
CA ALA A 513 -12.98 -10.18 18.42
C ALA A 513 -13.68 -8.86 18.79
N SER A 514 -13.00 -7.72 18.64
CA SER A 514 -13.61 -6.40 18.86
C SER A 514 -14.79 -6.15 17.92
N VAL A 515 -14.64 -6.48 16.63
CA VAL A 515 -15.73 -6.36 15.65
C VAL A 515 -16.88 -7.32 15.96
N ALA A 516 -16.61 -8.53 16.45
CA ALA A 516 -17.67 -9.47 16.85
C ALA A 516 -18.51 -8.94 18.02
N SER A 517 -17.88 -8.28 19.02
CA SER A 517 -18.62 -7.62 20.11
C SER A 517 -19.46 -6.45 19.60
N ILE A 518 -18.91 -5.62 18.73
CA ILE A 518 -19.66 -4.54 18.08
C ILE A 518 -20.85 -5.07 17.29
N GLN A 519 -20.64 -6.13 16.50
CA GLN A 519 -21.70 -6.74 15.72
C GLN A 519 -22.87 -7.19 16.61
N ARG A 520 -22.57 -7.86 17.72
CA ARG A 520 -23.59 -8.29 18.70
C ARG A 520 -24.42 -7.11 19.21
N GLU A 521 -23.77 -6.00 19.53
CA GLU A 521 -24.41 -4.83 20.12
C GLU A 521 -25.13 -3.92 19.10
N LEU A 522 -24.63 -3.85 17.87
CA LEU A 522 -25.19 -3.00 16.81
C LEU A 522 -26.16 -3.74 15.87
N SER A 523 -26.36 -5.05 16.01
CA SER A 523 -27.35 -5.79 15.22
C SER A 523 -28.75 -5.14 15.24
N PRO A 524 -29.33 -4.72 16.39
CA PRO A 524 -30.62 -4.03 16.40
C PRO A 524 -30.62 -2.68 15.65
N LEU A 525 -29.48 -1.98 15.62
CA LEU A 525 -29.32 -0.75 14.87
C LEU A 525 -29.32 -1.05 13.36
N LEU A 526 -28.57 -2.05 12.90
CA LEU A 526 -28.54 -2.45 11.49
C LEU A 526 -29.93 -2.80 10.97
N GLU A 527 -30.71 -3.55 11.76
CA GLU A 527 -32.09 -3.86 11.38
C GLU A 527 -32.96 -2.59 11.28
N LYS A 528 -32.81 -1.64 12.22
CA LYS A 528 -33.53 -0.37 12.19
C LYS A 528 -33.17 0.44 10.94
N LEU A 529 -31.88 0.52 10.60
CA LEU A 529 -31.41 1.25 9.42
C LEU A 529 -31.92 0.60 8.13
N LEU A 530 -31.88 -0.73 8.05
CA LEU A 530 -32.42 -1.49 6.91
C LEU A 530 -33.92 -1.26 6.74
N ARG A 531 -34.70 -1.33 7.84
CA ARG A 531 -36.16 -1.07 7.81
C ARG A 531 -36.48 0.36 7.37
N ASN A 532 -35.70 1.32 7.84
CA ASN A 532 -35.90 2.74 7.54
C ASN A 532 -35.31 3.16 6.19
N LYS A 533 -34.60 2.26 5.49
CA LYS A 533 -33.80 2.59 4.30
C LYS A 533 -32.82 3.75 4.56
N ASP A 534 -32.27 3.84 5.76
CA ASP A 534 -31.32 4.90 6.14
C ASP A 534 -29.91 4.51 5.72
N VAL A 535 -29.67 4.67 4.42
CA VAL A 535 -28.42 4.24 3.80
C VAL A 535 -27.27 5.21 4.06
N TYR A 536 -27.55 6.47 4.36
CA TYR A 536 -26.52 7.43 4.76
C TYR A 536 -25.85 7.00 6.08
N SER A 537 -26.66 6.60 7.06
CA SER A 537 -26.16 6.05 8.31
C SER A 537 -25.40 4.73 8.10
N LEU A 538 -25.85 3.88 7.18
CA LEU A 538 -25.11 2.66 6.81
C LEU A 538 -23.74 2.97 6.20
N ALA A 539 -23.65 3.92 5.27
CA ALA A 539 -22.37 4.35 4.70
C ALA A 539 -21.44 4.92 5.78
N SER A 540 -21.99 5.74 6.70
CA SER A 540 -21.25 6.30 7.83
C SER A 540 -20.67 5.23 8.76
N LEU A 541 -21.35 4.08 8.94
CA LEU A 541 -20.78 2.94 9.67
C LEU A 541 -19.56 2.33 8.96
N ALA A 542 -19.59 2.21 7.63
CA ALA A 542 -18.42 1.72 6.89
C ALA A 542 -17.23 2.67 7.00
N ASP A 543 -17.45 3.98 6.94
CA ASP A 543 -16.39 4.98 7.14
C ASP A 543 -15.81 4.91 8.55
N MET A 544 -16.67 4.70 9.54
CA MET A 544 -16.29 4.59 10.94
C MET A 544 -15.36 3.40 11.19
N PHE A 545 -15.68 2.22 10.66
CA PHE A 545 -14.85 1.02 10.83
C PHE A 545 -13.77 0.85 9.75
N SER A 546 -13.88 1.58 8.64
CA SER A 546 -12.91 1.69 7.55
C SER A 546 -12.36 0.33 7.07
N GLU A 547 -11.09 0.03 7.34
CA GLU A 547 -10.45 -1.22 6.94
C GLU A 547 -10.89 -2.45 7.76
N HIS A 548 -11.49 -2.24 8.93
CA HIS A 548 -11.99 -3.28 9.82
C HIS A 548 -13.38 -3.79 9.40
N THR A 549 -14.09 -3.06 8.53
CA THR A 549 -15.40 -3.44 7.97
C THR A 549 -15.40 -4.83 7.34
N LYS A 550 -14.25 -5.31 6.81
CA LYS A 550 -14.09 -6.68 6.30
C LYS A 550 -14.40 -7.79 7.31
N HIS A 551 -14.38 -7.48 8.60
CA HIS A 551 -14.65 -8.44 9.68
C HIS A 551 -16.11 -8.42 10.16
N TRP A 552 -16.93 -7.45 9.70
CA TRP A 552 -18.33 -7.29 10.12
C TRP A 552 -19.27 -7.91 9.09
N SER A 553 -19.52 -9.21 9.17
CA SER A 553 -20.25 -9.95 8.14
C SER A 553 -21.70 -9.51 7.99
N GLU A 554 -22.39 -9.28 9.11
CA GLU A 554 -23.79 -8.87 9.15
C GLU A 554 -24.01 -7.47 8.54
N TYR A 555 -23.07 -6.54 8.75
CA TYR A 555 -23.10 -5.25 8.09
C TYR A 555 -22.98 -5.39 6.57
N LEU A 556 -22.02 -6.19 6.09
CA LEU A 556 -21.84 -6.43 4.66
C LEU A 556 -23.08 -7.09 4.03
N GLU A 557 -23.69 -8.06 4.71
CA GLU A 557 -24.96 -8.66 4.30
C GLU A 557 -26.12 -7.65 4.29
N THR A 558 -26.10 -6.66 5.19
CA THR A 558 -27.07 -5.58 5.21
C THR A 558 -26.89 -4.65 4.00
N CYS A 559 -25.65 -4.29 3.65
CA CYS A 559 -25.34 -3.56 2.42
C CYS A 559 -25.79 -4.32 1.17
N GLU A 560 -25.60 -5.65 1.15
CA GLU A 560 -26.05 -6.52 0.05
C GLU A 560 -27.57 -6.49 -0.12
N LYS A 561 -28.32 -6.56 1.00
CA LYS A 561 -29.80 -6.45 0.98
C LYS A 561 -30.26 -5.07 0.52
N VAL A 562 -29.57 -4.01 0.94
CA VAL A 562 -29.90 -2.65 0.51
C VAL A 562 -29.75 -2.52 -1.00
N LEU A 563 -28.64 -2.97 -1.59
CA LEU A 563 -28.40 -2.89 -3.04
C LEU A 563 -29.42 -3.65 -3.91
N GLN A 564 -30.22 -4.54 -3.32
CA GLN A 564 -31.32 -5.25 -4.00
C GLN A 564 -32.67 -4.54 -3.88
N MET A 565 -32.75 -3.43 -3.13
CA MET A 565 -33.98 -2.66 -3.00
C MET A 565 -34.24 -1.81 -4.26
N PRO A 566 -35.51 -1.62 -4.65
CA PRO A 566 -35.85 -0.64 -5.67
C PRO A 566 -35.66 0.79 -5.12
N ASP A 567 -35.39 1.74 -6.03
CA ASP A 567 -35.36 3.19 -5.80
C ASP A 567 -34.27 3.69 -4.83
N ILE A 568 -33.03 3.20 -4.98
CA ILE A 568 -31.86 3.68 -4.22
C ILE A 568 -31.21 4.86 -4.95
N ASP A 569 -30.84 5.90 -4.22
CA ASP A 569 -30.09 7.04 -4.75
C ASP A 569 -28.74 6.60 -5.37
N THR A 570 -28.41 7.16 -6.54
CA THR A 570 -27.23 6.76 -7.30
C THR A 570 -25.90 7.03 -6.58
N SER A 571 -25.78 8.13 -5.84
CA SER A 571 -24.55 8.45 -5.10
C SER A 571 -24.30 7.46 -3.95
N ILE A 572 -25.38 7.05 -3.29
CA ILE A 572 -25.39 6.09 -2.20
C ILE A 572 -25.05 4.69 -2.72
N TYR A 573 -25.62 4.35 -3.87
CA TYR A 573 -25.42 3.10 -4.55
C TYR A 573 -23.93 2.84 -4.88
N VAL A 574 -23.25 3.84 -5.45
CA VAL A 574 -21.81 3.77 -5.76
C VAL A 574 -20.97 3.56 -4.49
N GLN A 575 -21.30 4.24 -3.39
CA GLN A 575 -20.59 4.07 -2.12
C GLN A 575 -20.69 2.63 -1.58
N LEU A 576 -21.89 2.04 -1.58
CA LEU A 576 -22.07 0.65 -1.14
C LEU A 576 -21.35 -0.34 -2.07
N LEU A 577 -21.35 -0.11 -3.38
CA LEU A 577 -20.59 -0.93 -4.33
C LEU A 577 -19.09 -0.86 -4.07
N ASP A 578 -18.54 0.31 -3.77
CA ASP A 578 -17.12 0.46 -3.47
C ASP A 578 -16.74 -0.25 -2.16
N ILE A 579 -17.62 -0.21 -1.14
CA ILE A 579 -17.45 -0.96 0.11
C ILE A 579 -17.40 -2.48 -0.20
N LEU A 580 -18.36 -3.01 -0.97
CA LEU A 580 -18.39 -4.43 -1.32
C LEU A 580 -17.23 -4.83 -2.25
N LYS A 581 -16.83 -3.98 -3.19
CA LYS A 581 -15.65 -4.21 -4.03
C LYS A 581 -14.39 -4.36 -3.21
N LYS A 582 -14.22 -3.51 -2.20
CA LYS A 582 -13.06 -3.51 -1.31
C LYS A 582 -13.05 -4.73 -0.39
N HIS A 583 -14.20 -5.18 0.11
CA HIS A 583 -14.29 -6.15 1.19
C HIS A 583 -14.85 -7.54 0.82
N ARG A 584 -15.65 -7.64 -0.24
CA ARG A 584 -16.24 -8.88 -0.79
C ARG A 584 -16.20 -8.90 -2.33
N PRO A 585 -15.01 -8.85 -2.97
CA PRO A 585 -14.90 -8.79 -4.43
C PRO A 585 -15.52 -10.00 -5.14
N GLY A 586 -15.60 -11.16 -4.49
CA GLY A 586 -16.24 -12.36 -5.06
C GLY A 586 -17.76 -12.21 -5.24
N TYR A 587 -18.41 -11.43 -4.38
CA TYR A 587 -19.85 -11.19 -4.42
C TYR A 587 -20.26 -10.32 -5.62
N LEU A 588 -19.34 -9.46 -6.10
CA LEU A 588 -19.57 -8.63 -7.28
C LEU A 588 -19.98 -9.45 -8.51
N ASN A 589 -19.49 -10.70 -8.65
CA ASN A 589 -19.87 -11.57 -9.76
C ASN A 589 -21.37 -11.90 -9.80
N ASN A 590 -22.04 -11.86 -8.64
CA ASN A 590 -23.45 -12.24 -8.53
C ASN A 590 -24.36 -11.02 -8.60
N ILE A 591 -23.93 -9.89 -8.04
CA ILE A 591 -24.79 -8.71 -7.95
C ILE A 591 -24.67 -7.80 -9.18
N LEU A 592 -23.48 -7.61 -9.76
CA LEU A 592 -23.30 -6.73 -10.91
C LEU A 592 -24.17 -7.08 -12.13
N PRO A 593 -24.52 -8.36 -12.40
CA PRO A 593 -25.48 -8.72 -13.45
C PRO A 593 -26.91 -8.26 -13.14
N LEU A 594 -27.38 -8.44 -11.90
CA LEU A 594 -28.71 -7.97 -11.45
C LEU A 594 -28.81 -6.44 -11.52
N ILE A 595 -27.69 -5.78 -11.24
CA ILE A 595 -27.53 -4.34 -11.31
C ILE A 595 -27.55 -3.83 -12.75
N TYR A 596 -26.92 -4.57 -13.66
CA TYR A 596 -26.86 -4.21 -15.06
C TYR A 596 -28.28 -4.14 -15.70
N GLU A 597 -29.24 -4.93 -15.20
CA GLU A 597 -30.64 -4.84 -15.63
C GLU A 597 -31.30 -3.51 -15.25
N ASN A 598 -30.73 -2.77 -14.28
CA ASN A 598 -31.16 -1.42 -13.95
C ASN A 598 -30.44 -0.39 -14.84
N VAL A 599 -31.22 0.27 -15.71
CA VAL A 599 -30.73 1.24 -16.70
C VAL A 599 -29.94 2.39 -16.08
N GLU A 600 -30.28 2.80 -14.86
CA GLU A 600 -29.63 3.90 -14.13
C GLU A 600 -28.18 3.57 -13.74
N PHE A 601 -27.87 2.30 -13.51
CA PHE A 601 -26.56 1.84 -13.02
C PHE A 601 -25.72 1.11 -14.05
N ALA A 602 -26.30 0.77 -15.22
CA ALA A 602 -25.60 0.03 -16.26
C ALA A 602 -24.28 0.71 -16.64
N SER A 603 -24.28 2.04 -16.79
CA SER A 603 -23.13 2.87 -17.21
C SER A 603 -22.00 3.01 -16.18
N GLU A 604 -22.16 2.52 -14.95
CA GLU A 604 -21.13 2.62 -13.91
C GLU A 604 -19.84 1.88 -14.32
N PRO A 605 -18.65 2.51 -14.24
CA PRO A 605 -17.40 1.91 -14.75
C PRO A 605 -17.08 0.54 -14.16
N LEU A 606 -17.47 0.29 -12.90
CA LEU A 606 -17.28 -1.01 -12.26
C LEU A 606 -18.16 -2.10 -12.89
N VAL A 607 -19.43 -1.78 -13.17
CA VAL A 607 -20.39 -2.67 -13.82
C VAL A 607 -19.91 -2.98 -15.24
N VAL A 608 -19.56 -1.95 -16.01
CA VAL A 608 -19.10 -2.09 -17.41
C VAL A 608 -17.80 -2.88 -17.50
N SER A 609 -16.81 -2.57 -16.65
CA SER A 609 -15.56 -3.35 -16.62
C SER A 609 -15.79 -4.80 -16.24
N HIS A 610 -16.77 -5.08 -15.36
CA HIS A 610 -17.07 -6.44 -14.94
C HIS A 610 -17.78 -7.22 -16.04
N VAL A 611 -18.87 -6.68 -16.59
CA VAL A 611 -19.62 -7.25 -17.71
C VAL A 611 -18.68 -7.55 -18.88
N HIS A 612 -17.82 -6.60 -19.25
CA HIS A 612 -16.88 -6.80 -20.34
C HIS A 612 -15.87 -7.92 -20.12
N ARG A 613 -15.34 -8.06 -18.90
CA ARG A 613 -14.32 -9.07 -18.59
C ARG A 613 -14.90 -10.44 -18.29
N LYS A 614 -16.14 -10.50 -17.79
CA LYS A 614 -16.69 -11.70 -17.14
C LYS A 614 -18.05 -12.15 -17.68
N GLN A 615 -18.84 -11.30 -18.33
CA GLN A 615 -20.19 -11.62 -18.82
C GLN A 615 -20.50 -10.93 -20.15
N GLN A 616 -19.72 -11.25 -21.18
CA GLN A 616 -19.83 -10.58 -22.48
C GLN A 616 -21.16 -10.77 -23.20
N SER A 617 -21.95 -11.78 -22.85
CA SER A 617 -23.32 -11.96 -23.36
C SER A 617 -24.22 -10.75 -23.04
N LEU A 618 -23.93 -10.02 -21.97
CA LEU A 618 -24.65 -8.79 -21.60
C LEU A 618 -24.16 -7.56 -22.38
N LEU A 619 -23.08 -7.65 -23.18
CA LEU A 619 -22.59 -6.53 -24.01
C LEU A 619 -23.45 -6.28 -25.25
N ASP A 620 -24.29 -7.22 -25.66
CA ASP A 620 -25.09 -7.07 -26.88
C ASP A 620 -26.06 -5.87 -26.77
N SER A 621 -26.53 -5.53 -25.56
CA SER A 621 -27.33 -4.31 -25.32
C SER A 621 -26.52 -3.03 -25.53
N TYR A 622 -25.23 -3.04 -25.18
CA TYR A 622 -24.29 -1.93 -25.31
C TYR A 622 -23.85 -1.72 -26.76
N LEU A 623 -23.95 -2.74 -27.59
CA LEU A 623 -23.58 -2.71 -29.00
C LEU A 623 -24.79 -2.37 -29.90
N LYS A 624 -26.02 -2.70 -29.46
CA LYS A 624 -27.28 -2.43 -30.17
C LYS A 624 -27.89 -1.07 -29.81
N VAL A 625 -27.07 -0.06 -29.51
CA VAL A 625 -27.53 1.26 -29.09
C VAL A 625 -28.32 1.93 -30.22
N THR A 626 -29.63 2.12 -30.03
CA THR A 626 -30.47 3.00 -30.86
C THR A 626 -30.16 4.47 -30.53
N GLU A 627 -30.55 5.40 -31.41
CA GLU A 627 -30.23 6.84 -31.25
C GLU A 627 -30.79 7.49 -29.97
N GLU A 628 -31.74 6.84 -29.28
CA GLU A 628 -32.48 7.39 -28.15
C GLU A 628 -31.95 6.99 -26.75
N GLU A 629 -30.91 6.15 -26.64
CA GLU A 629 -30.38 5.74 -25.32
C GLU A 629 -29.31 6.69 -24.72
N PRO A 630 -29.15 6.73 -23.38
CA PRO A 630 -28.32 7.73 -22.70
C PRO A 630 -26.86 7.76 -23.15
N ARG A 631 -26.36 8.97 -23.43
CA ARG A 631 -24.95 9.29 -23.81
C ARG A 631 -23.89 8.63 -22.91
N GLU A 632 -24.27 8.31 -21.68
CA GLU A 632 -23.45 7.69 -20.64
C GLU A 632 -23.04 6.24 -20.97
N ARG A 633 -23.91 5.44 -21.60
CA ARG A 633 -23.58 4.05 -22.00
C ARG A 633 -22.46 4.01 -23.05
N ARG A 634 -22.50 4.89 -24.05
CA ARG A 634 -21.42 5.01 -25.06
C ARG A 634 -20.09 5.48 -24.46
N ASN A 635 -20.13 6.36 -23.46
CA ASN A 635 -18.91 6.84 -22.81
C ASN A 635 -18.26 5.77 -21.94
N ALA A 636 -19.05 4.88 -21.31
CA ALA A 636 -18.52 3.79 -20.51
C ALA A 636 -17.70 2.76 -21.32
N LEU A 637 -18.06 2.54 -22.59
CA LEU A 637 -17.31 1.66 -23.50
C LEU A 637 -15.91 2.18 -23.85
N LYS A 638 -15.69 3.50 -23.81
CA LYS A 638 -14.38 4.12 -24.11
C LYS A 638 -13.32 3.81 -23.05
N VAL A 639 -13.73 3.40 -21.84
CA VAL A 639 -12.83 3.08 -20.72
C VAL A 639 -12.19 1.68 -20.88
N LEU A 640 -12.68 0.86 -21.82
CA LEU A 640 -12.25 -0.51 -22.04
C LEU A 640 -11.07 -0.59 -23.03
N HIS A 641 -9.86 -0.26 -22.56
CA HIS A 641 -8.65 -0.32 -23.40
C HIS A 641 -8.04 -1.74 -23.58
N ASP A 642 -8.52 -2.75 -22.84
CA ASP A 642 -7.77 -4.02 -22.64
C ASP A 642 -8.57 -5.33 -22.88
N GLY A 643 -9.70 -5.31 -23.58
CA GLY A 643 -10.37 -6.58 -23.91
C GLY A 643 -11.04 -6.58 -25.26
N PHE A 644 -10.64 -7.62 -26.00
CA PHE A 644 -11.19 -8.14 -27.24
C PHE A 644 -12.60 -7.66 -27.56
N TRP A 645 -12.70 -6.91 -28.65
CA TRP A 645 -13.93 -6.74 -29.39
C TRP A 645 -14.07 -7.90 -30.36
N ARG A 646 -15.31 -8.38 -30.54
CA ARG A 646 -15.75 -9.19 -31.68
C ARG A 646 -15.36 -8.50 -32.99
#